data_AF-A0A3D4ENZ6-F1
#
_entry.id   AF-A0A3D4ENZ6-F1
#
_cell.length_a   1.000
_cell.length_b   1.000
_cell.length_c   1.000
_cell.angle_alpha   90.00
_cell.angle_beta   90.00
_cell.angle_gamma   90.00
#
_symmetry.space_group_name_H-M   'P 1'
#
loop_
_entity.id
_entity.type
_entity.pdbx_description
1 polymer ?
#
loop_
_entity_poly.entity_id
_entity_poly.type
_entity_poly.pdbx_seq_one_letter_code
_entity_poly.pdbx_strand_id
1 'polypeptide(L)'
;MQSFRTEIENPVVERDIIELERKIKLFKDGKIDEERFRSLRLARGVYGQRQEGVQMIRIKLPYGKVTSDQLLRISDVSDEYSRGKLHITTRQDIQIHYVSLDRTPELWAELEKSDVTLREACGNTVRNVTASPDAGINPDEAFDATPYAHATFQFFLRNPICQEMGRKFKMSFSSTDDDTALTFIHDLGFIPKIKGGEKGFKVMLGGGLGSQPRHADVLTEFLPVNQLIPTIEGVLRVFDRYGERSRRLKARMKFLIKDLGLEGFMDLVAEEKKALSYKTYEIDTSAYDKPVAAPLTEAPEVIIEDVKAYEAWKATNVFKQKQEGLYAIGIKVRLGDFSTEKARALAALIKKYGGDELRLTLRQNILFRHIPEGAIPFFYSQLANLGFARPGYETTTDITACPGTDTCNLGIASSTGIADKLEDVLVEEYPEYLNNKEITIKISGCMNACGQHNMAHIGFQGMSVRTPEKLVAPALQVLLGGGVLGNGDGRFADKVIKIPSKRGPQALRAILDDFKANAGNQDFLSYYDEKGQRYFYDFLKPLSETDNLVESDFVDWGNDEKYIQEVGVGECAGVVIDLVQTLLLEAKEKLGNAIEAFEGKNWADSIYHTYASLVNGAKAILLSENVKTNTQANIIAEFDKTFGEDAVLKVETSFADLVYQIQNNEPTQEFAEAYIADANAFFDRVDAFRKNQLAHAN
;
A
#
# COMPACT_ATOMS: atom_id res chain seq x y z
N MET A 1 -14.52 -29.33 5.35
CA MET A 1 -14.05 -28.21 4.50
C MET A 1 -14.49 -28.39 3.04
N GLN A 2 -15.78 -28.66 2.77
CA GLN A 2 -16.34 -28.61 1.39
C GLN A 2 -17.43 -27.53 1.25
N SER A 3 -17.90 -26.92 2.35
CA SER A 3 -19.14 -26.13 2.33
C SER A 3 -18.98 -24.70 1.78
N PHE A 4 -17.77 -24.13 1.70
CA PHE A 4 -17.61 -22.76 1.17
C PHE A 4 -17.60 -22.70 -0.37
N ARG A 5 -17.35 -23.82 -1.06
CA ARG A 5 -17.18 -23.85 -2.52
C ARG A 5 -18.49 -23.63 -3.29
N THR A 6 -19.63 -23.93 -2.67
CA THR A 6 -20.94 -23.86 -3.32
C THR A 6 -21.57 -22.45 -3.32
N GLU A 7 -20.94 -21.47 -2.66
CA GLU A 7 -21.52 -20.12 -2.46
C GLU A 7 -20.74 -18.99 -3.17
N ILE A 8 -19.66 -19.32 -3.91
CA ILE A 8 -18.86 -18.32 -4.63
C ILE A 8 -19.34 -18.25 -6.07
N GLU A 9 -19.89 -17.10 -6.47
CA GLU A 9 -20.45 -16.92 -7.81
C GLU A 9 -19.38 -16.63 -8.88
N ASN A 10 -18.19 -16.16 -8.48
CA ASN A 10 -17.09 -15.81 -9.38
C ASN A 10 -16.06 -16.96 -9.51
N PRO A 11 -15.96 -17.64 -10.67
CA PRO A 11 -15.06 -18.78 -10.85
C PRO A 11 -13.58 -18.47 -10.67
N VAL A 12 -13.16 -17.23 -10.97
CA VAL A 12 -11.76 -16.80 -10.82
C VAL A 12 -11.40 -16.68 -9.35
N VAL A 13 -12.33 -16.14 -8.54
CA VAL A 13 -12.18 -16.01 -7.08
C VAL A 13 -12.16 -17.38 -6.42
N GLU A 14 -13.07 -18.27 -6.82
CA GLU A 14 -13.10 -19.64 -6.31
C GLU A 14 -11.76 -20.36 -6.56
N ARG A 15 -11.22 -20.24 -7.78
CA ARG A 15 -9.91 -20.79 -8.15
C ARG A 15 -8.79 -20.25 -7.26
N ASP A 16 -8.74 -18.94 -7.04
CA ASP A 16 -7.73 -18.30 -6.19
C ASP A 16 -7.74 -18.84 -4.74
N ILE A 17 -8.94 -19.07 -4.19
CA ILE A 17 -9.16 -19.58 -2.82
C ILE A 17 -8.79 -21.07 -2.72
N ILE A 18 -9.24 -21.89 -3.67
CA ILE A 18 -8.88 -23.32 -3.74
C ILE A 18 -7.38 -23.48 -3.90
N GLU A 19 -6.74 -22.61 -4.69
CA GLU A 19 -5.30 -22.63 -4.85
C GLU A 19 -4.58 -22.33 -3.52
N LEU A 20 -5.04 -21.32 -2.77
CA LEU A 20 -4.50 -20.99 -1.45
C LEU A 20 -4.60 -22.19 -0.50
N GLU A 21 -5.79 -22.80 -0.40
CA GLU A 21 -6.03 -24.00 0.41
C GLU A 21 -5.06 -25.14 0.04
N ARG A 22 -4.94 -25.42 -1.27
CA ARG A 22 -4.04 -26.45 -1.78
C ARG A 22 -2.59 -26.16 -1.40
N LYS A 23 -2.12 -24.93 -1.56
CA LYS A 23 -0.72 -24.55 -1.31
C LYS A 23 -0.42 -24.52 0.19
N ILE A 24 -1.37 -24.14 1.05
CA ILE A 24 -1.25 -24.30 2.52
C ILE A 24 -1.01 -25.77 2.88
N LYS A 25 -1.80 -26.69 2.31
CA LYS A 25 -1.62 -28.15 2.55
C LYS A 25 -0.25 -28.64 2.10
N LEU A 26 0.18 -28.25 0.89
CA LEU A 26 1.50 -28.62 0.38
C LEU A 26 2.63 -28.08 1.26
N PHE A 27 2.49 -26.86 1.81
CA PHE A 27 3.49 -26.27 2.70
C PHE A 27 3.61 -27.06 3.99
N LYS A 28 2.48 -27.43 4.60
CA LYS A 28 2.45 -28.26 5.81
C LYS A 28 2.99 -29.67 5.59
N ASP A 29 2.78 -30.23 4.41
CA ASP A 29 3.34 -31.52 4.00
C ASP A 29 4.86 -31.44 3.68
N GLY A 30 5.49 -30.26 3.74
CA GLY A 30 6.89 -30.05 3.36
C GLY A 30 7.17 -30.16 1.86
N LYS A 31 6.14 -30.05 1.01
CA LYS A 31 6.21 -30.20 -0.45
C LYS A 31 6.41 -28.88 -1.20
N ILE A 32 6.21 -27.74 -0.52
CA ILE A 32 6.63 -26.42 -1.02
C ILE A 32 7.45 -25.73 0.07
N ASP A 33 8.46 -24.99 -0.35
CA ASP A 33 9.31 -24.23 0.54
C ASP A 33 8.61 -22.95 1.06
N GLU A 34 9.21 -22.35 2.09
CA GLU A 34 8.67 -21.16 2.74
C GLU A 34 8.65 -19.94 1.81
N GLU A 35 9.64 -19.74 0.95
CA GLU A 35 9.71 -18.54 0.11
C GLU A 35 8.61 -18.55 -0.96
N ARG A 36 8.43 -19.68 -1.65
CA ARG A 36 7.36 -19.86 -2.63
C ARG A 36 5.99 -19.70 -1.99
N PHE A 37 5.78 -20.37 -0.85
CA PHE A 37 4.53 -20.27 -0.13
C PHE A 37 4.25 -18.82 0.31
N ARG A 38 5.27 -18.14 0.82
CA ARG A 38 5.20 -16.75 1.25
C ARG A 38 4.87 -15.81 0.10
N SER A 39 5.52 -15.93 -1.07
CA SER A 39 5.18 -15.11 -2.25
C SER A 39 3.70 -15.25 -2.60
N LEU A 40 3.21 -16.49 -2.65
CA LEU A 40 1.84 -16.83 -3.00
C LEU A 40 0.80 -16.27 -2.03
N ARG A 41 1.00 -16.48 -0.72
CA ARG A 41 0.05 -16.03 0.31
C ARG A 41 0.08 -14.51 0.50
N LEU A 42 1.25 -13.88 0.32
CA LEU A 42 1.36 -12.42 0.36
C LEU A 42 0.56 -11.76 -0.77
N ALA A 43 0.57 -12.33 -1.98
CA ALA A 43 -0.26 -11.85 -3.09
C ALA A 43 -1.77 -12.05 -2.84
N ARG A 44 -2.16 -12.74 -1.76
CA ARG A 44 -3.53 -12.97 -1.29
C ARG A 44 -3.80 -12.31 0.06
N GLY A 45 -3.01 -11.29 0.41
CA GLY A 45 -3.24 -10.48 1.61
C GLY A 45 -2.89 -11.16 2.94
N VAL A 46 -2.34 -12.38 2.92
CA VAL A 46 -1.98 -13.16 4.11
C VAL A 46 -0.52 -12.91 4.47
N TYR A 47 -0.28 -12.21 5.57
CA TYR A 47 1.04 -11.78 6.03
C TYR A 47 1.29 -12.34 7.44
N GLY A 48 2.40 -13.00 7.70
CA GLY A 48 2.75 -13.47 9.03
C GLY A 48 3.20 -12.31 9.91
N GLN A 49 2.82 -12.40 11.17
CA GLN A 49 3.07 -11.37 12.17
C GLN A 49 4.14 -11.83 13.17
N ARG A 50 4.41 -11.00 14.18
CA ARG A 50 5.44 -11.26 15.20
C ARG A 50 5.16 -12.50 16.03
N GLN A 51 3.89 -12.79 16.25
CA GLN A 51 3.44 -13.95 16.99
C GLN A 51 3.39 -15.17 16.06
N GLU A 52 4.00 -16.28 16.48
CA GLU A 52 4.05 -17.52 15.71
C GLU A 52 2.67 -18.15 15.52
N GLY A 53 2.50 -18.88 14.41
CA GLY A 53 1.27 -19.65 14.12
C GLY A 53 0.07 -18.83 13.64
N VAL A 54 0.16 -17.50 13.64
CA VAL A 54 -0.94 -16.60 13.26
C VAL A 54 -0.54 -15.58 12.19
N GLN A 55 -1.53 -15.03 11.52
CA GLN A 55 -1.37 -14.14 10.37
C GLN A 55 -2.13 -12.83 10.58
N MET A 56 -1.58 -11.76 10.02
CA MET A 56 -2.30 -10.54 9.68
C MET A 56 -2.92 -10.72 8.28
N ILE A 57 -4.19 -10.35 8.15
CA ILE A 57 -4.91 -10.31 6.88
C ILE A 57 -5.14 -8.86 6.52
N ARG A 58 -4.70 -8.47 5.31
CA ARG A 58 -4.96 -7.14 4.76
C ARG A 58 -6.07 -7.21 3.72
N ILE A 59 -7.12 -6.45 3.98
CA ILE A 59 -8.30 -6.33 3.14
C ILE A 59 -8.11 -5.13 2.20
N LYS A 60 -8.12 -5.36 0.88
CA LYS A 60 -7.86 -4.33 -0.14
C LYS A 60 -9.15 -3.54 -0.38
N LEU A 61 -9.15 -2.26 -0.03
CA LEU A 61 -10.32 -1.38 -0.13
C LEU A 61 -9.99 -0.20 -1.05
N PRO A 62 -10.26 -0.29 -2.37
CA PRO A 62 -9.86 0.72 -3.34
C PRO A 62 -10.39 2.09 -2.91
N TYR A 63 -9.49 3.08 -2.92
CA TYR A 63 -9.71 4.47 -2.50
C TYR A 63 -10.42 4.62 -1.13
N GLY A 64 -10.31 3.60 -0.28
CA GLY A 64 -10.88 3.57 1.07
C GLY A 64 -12.39 3.41 1.12
N LYS A 65 -13.07 3.09 0.02
CA LYS A 65 -14.54 2.93 0.02
C LYS A 65 -14.95 1.71 0.83
N VAL A 66 -15.92 1.92 1.72
CA VAL A 66 -16.62 0.84 2.41
C VAL A 66 -18.11 1.19 2.49
N THR A 67 -18.97 0.28 2.04
CA THR A 67 -20.42 0.37 2.27
C THR A 67 -20.80 -0.21 3.63
N SER A 68 -22.03 -0.01 4.11
CA SER A 68 -22.47 -0.63 5.36
C SER A 68 -22.37 -2.16 5.31
N ASP A 69 -22.80 -2.79 4.22
CA ASP A 69 -22.79 -4.26 4.06
C ASP A 69 -21.37 -4.81 4.03
N GLN A 70 -20.43 -4.12 3.39
CA GLN A 70 -19.01 -4.48 3.43
C GLN A 70 -18.43 -4.36 4.84
N LEU A 71 -18.76 -3.30 5.59
CA LEU A 71 -18.28 -3.13 6.96
C LEU A 71 -18.85 -4.18 7.91
N LEU A 72 -20.12 -4.55 7.74
CA LEU A 72 -20.75 -5.66 8.47
C LEU A 72 -20.05 -6.99 8.16
N ARG A 73 -19.79 -7.27 6.88
CA ARG A 73 -19.09 -8.50 6.47
C ARG A 73 -17.68 -8.58 7.07
N ILE A 74 -16.93 -7.48 7.01
CA ILE A 74 -15.59 -7.40 7.60
C ILE A 74 -15.65 -7.61 9.12
N SER A 75 -16.72 -7.12 9.76
CA SER A 75 -16.94 -7.32 11.19
C SER A 75 -17.24 -8.77 11.53
N ASP A 76 -18.14 -9.43 10.78
CA ASP A 76 -18.46 -10.87 10.95
C ASP A 76 -17.19 -11.73 10.83
N VAL A 77 -16.38 -11.43 9.81
CA VAL A 77 -15.12 -12.13 9.59
C VAL A 77 -14.11 -11.87 10.71
N SER A 78 -14.01 -10.64 11.22
CA SER A 78 -13.09 -10.34 12.32
C SER A 78 -13.51 -10.98 13.64
N ASP A 79 -14.82 -11.10 13.90
CA ASP A 79 -15.35 -11.77 15.08
C ASP A 79 -15.13 -13.30 15.02
N GLU A 80 -15.33 -13.92 13.86
CA GLU A 80 -15.27 -15.38 13.68
C GLU A 80 -13.82 -15.92 13.55
N TYR A 81 -12.96 -15.22 12.82
CA TYR A 81 -11.64 -15.72 12.44
C TYR A 81 -10.47 -15.01 13.13
N SER A 82 -10.76 -13.92 13.86
CA SER A 82 -9.78 -13.01 14.46
C SER A 82 -10.21 -12.68 15.91
N ARG A 83 -10.02 -11.45 16.38
CA ARG A 83 -10.27 -10.99 17.76
C ARG A 83 -11.28 -9.84 17.84
N GLY A 84 -12.10 -9.63 16.81
CA GLY A 84 -13.10 -8.54 16.80
C GLY A 84 -12.50 -7.12 16.80
N LYS A 85 -11.27 -6.96 16.30
CA LYS A 85 -10.58 -5.67 16.17
C LYS A 85 -10.24 -5.38 14.71
N LEU A 86 -10.39 -4.12 14.31
CA LEU A 86 -10.11 -3.61 12.97
C LEU A 86 -9.06 -2.50 13.06
N HIS A 87 -8.07 -2.53 12.16
CA HIS A 87 -7.02 -1.51 12.07
C HIS A 87 -7.03 -0.82 10.70
N ILE A 88 -7.19 0.50 10.67
CA ILE A 88 -7.14 1.32 9.46
C ILE A 88 -5.68 1.62 9.11
N THR A 89 -5.33 1.41 7.84
CA THR A 89 -3.95 1.61 7.38
C THR A 89 -3.76 2.97 6.71
N THR A 90 -2.50 3.42 6.61
CA THR A 90 -2.11 4.60 5.81
C THR A 90 -2.27 4.43 4.30
N ARG A 91 -2.84 3.30 3.86
CA ARG A 91 -3.25 3.04 2.48
C ARG A 91 -4.74 2.75 2.36
N GLN A 92 -5.54 3.20 3.32
CA GLN A 92 -7.00 3.12 3.30
C GLN A 92 -7.56 1.67 3.28
N ASP A 93 -6.71 0.68 3.55
CA ASP A 93 -7.11 -0.71 3.79
C ASP A 93 -7.51 -0.94 5.26
N ILE A 94 -8.14 -2.09 5.53
CA ILE A 94 -8.31 -2.65 6.89
C ILE A 94 -7.35 -3.83 7.09
N GLN A 95 -6.75 -3.91 8.27
CA GLN A 95 -6.05 -5.10 8.75
C GLN A 95 -6.81 -5.75 9.91
N ILE A 96 -6.83 -7.07 9.90
CA ILE A 96 -7.21 -7.91 11.04
C ILE A 96 -6.02 -8.82 11.38
N HIS A 97 -5.85 -9.14 12.65
CA HIS A 97 -4.66 -9.82 13.17
C HIS A 97 -5.03 -11.11 13.90
N TYR A 98 -4.03 -11.96 14.15
CA TYR A 98 -4.22 -13.21 14.89
C TYR A 98 -5.09 -14.26 14.18
N VAL A 99 -5.12 -14.25 12.85
CA VAL A 99 -5.88 -15.22 12.04
C VAL A 99 -5.09 -16.51 11.88
N SER A 100 -5.74 -17.66 12.09
CA SER A 100 -5.13 -18.97 11.78
C SER A 100 -4.90 -19.11 10.28
N LEU A 101 -3.68 -19.51 9.88
CA LEU A 101 -3.33 -19.73 8.48
C LEU A 101 -4.31 -20.69 7.77
N ASP A 102 -4.74 -21.76 8.46
CA ASP A 102 -5.61 -22.79 7.91
C ASP A 102 -7.01 -22.29 7.55
N ARG A 103 -7.49 -21.28 8.27
CA ARG A 103 -8.83 -20.72 8.07
C ARG A 103 -8.83 -19.56 7.09
N THR A 104 -7.67 -19.16 6.55
CA THR A 104 -7.59 -18.05 5.59
C THR A 104 -8.38 -18.28 4.30
N PRO A 105 -8.51 -19.50 3.74
CA PRO A 105 -9.39 -19.74 2.58
C PRO A 105 -10.87 -19.52 2.91
N GLU A 106 -11.35 -20.05 4.03
CA GLU A 106 -12.74 -19.89 4.50
C GLU A 106 -13.06 -18.41 4.78
N LEU A 107 -12.14 -17.73 5.46
CA LEU A 107 -12.21 -16.30 5.71
C LEU A 107 -12.36 -15.49 4.41
N TRP A 108 -11.51 -15.78 3.42
CA TRP A 108 -11.53 -15.07 2.16
C TRP A 108 -12.83 -15.34 1.39
N ALA A 109 -13.32 -16.57 1.41
CA ALA A 109 -14.61 -16.92 0.83
C ALA A 109 -15.76 -16.10 1.43
N GLU A 110 -15.79 -15.89 2.75
CA GLU A 110 -16.81 -15.05 3.37
C GLU A 110 -16.74 -13.58 2.92
N LEU A 111 -15.54 -13.00 2.85
CA LEU A 111 -15.37 -11.61 2.41
C LEU A 111 -15.86 -11.39 0.97
N GLU A 112 -15.60 -12.33 0.07
CA GLU A 112 -15.96 -12.22 -1.35
C GLU A 112 -17.50 -12.26 -1.57
N LYS A 113 -18.30 -12.73 -0.61
CA LYS A 113 -19.78 -12.63 -0.64
C LYS A 113 -20.31 -11.19 -0.58
N SER A 114 -19.43 -10.21 -0.36
CA SER A 114 -19.78 -8.78 -0.35
C SER A 114 -18.78 -7.97 -1.17
N ASP A 115 -18.18 -8.58 -2.20
CA ASP A 115 -17.19 -7.99 -3.10
C ASP A 115 -15.98 -7.38 -2.35
N VAL A 116 -15.58 -8.00 -1.23
CA VAL A 116 -14.42 -7.60 -0.46
C VAL A 116 -13.26 -8.56 -0.75
N THR A 117 -12.19 -8.05 -1.36
CA THR A 117 -11.06 -8.88 -1.80
C THR A 117 -9.80 -8.72 -0.95
N LEU A 118 -9.04 -9.81 -0.84
CA LEU A 118 -7.68 -9.81 -0.27
C LEU A 118 -6.59 -9.76 -1.35
N ARG A 119 -6.99 -9.94 -2.62
CA ARG A 119 -6.06 -10.14 -3.72
C ARG A 119 -5.19 -8.90 -3.91
N GLU A 120 -3.87 -9.12 -3.94
CA GLU A 120 -2.82 -8.11 -4.15
C GLU A 120 -2.74 -7.01 -3.07
N ALA A 121 -3.37 -7.20 -1.91
CA ALA A 121 -3.21 -6.28 -0.79
C ALA A 121 -1.74 -6.21 -0.30
N CYS A 122 -1.02 -7.33 -0.44
CA CYS A 122 0.38 -7.53 -0.10
C CYS A 122 1.17 -8.13 -1.29
N GLY A 123 2.45 -8.47 -1.09
CA GLY A 123 3.29 -9.08 -2.15
C GLY A 123 3.97 -8.09 -3.09
N ASN A 124 4.56 -8.62 -4.17
CA ASN A 124 5.20 -7.88 -5.26
C ASN A 124 4.18 -7.57 -6.38
N THR A 125 3.12 -6.88 -5.99
CA THR A 125 1.95 -6.62 -6.82
C THR A 125 1.60 -5.13 -6.80
N VAL A 126 0.57 -4.76 -7.58
CA VAL A 126 -0.10 -3.47 -7.46
C VAL A 126 -0.90 -3.46 -6.15
N ARG A 127 -0.46 -2.64 -5.20
CA ARG A 127 -1.12 -2.48 -3.90
C ARG A 127 -2.43 -1.72 -4.05
N ASN A 128 -3.12 -1.49 -2.94
CA ASN A 128 -4.33 -0.67 -2.94
C ASN A 128 -4.11 0.67 -3.67
N VAL A 129 -5.04 1.03 -4.56
CA VAL A 129 -5.08 2.32 -5.25
C VAL A 129 -5.71 3.30 -4.27
N THR A 130 -4.92 4.24 -3.76
CA THR A 130 -5.41 5.22 -2.77
C THR A 130 -5.98 6.45 -3.47
N ALA A 131 -6.87 7.17 -2.81
CA ALA A 131 -7.32 8.48 -3.27
C ALA A 131 -7.57 9.44 -2.12
N SER A 132 -7.63 10.73 -2.41
CA SER A 132 -8.11 11.73 -1.46
C SER A 132 -9.49 11.30 -0.92
N PRO A 133 -9.69 11.21 0.42
CA PRO A 133 -10.93 10.70 1.00
C PRO A 133 -12.16 11.52 0.61
N ASP A 134 -11.97 12.79 0.28
CA ASP A 134 -12.97 13.76 -0.14
C ASP A 134 -13.17 13.85 -1.66
N ALA A 135 -12.50 13.01 -2.46
CA ALA A 135 -12.72 12.96 -3.90
C ALA A 135 -14.20 12.70 -4.23
N GLY A 136 -14.75 13.50 -5.14
CA GLY A 136 -16.16 13.51 -5.51
C GLY A 136 -17.06 14.40 -4.65
N ILE A 137 -16.57 14.88 -3.50
CA ILE A 137 -17.33 15.76 -2.59
C ILE A 137 -16.62 17.07 -2.26
N ASN A 138 -15.32 17.19 -2.55
CA ASN A 138 -14.54 18.39 -2.32
C ASN A 138 -15.04 19.54 -3.23
N PRO A 139 -15.35 20.74 -2.69
CA PRO A 139 -15.76 21.91 -3.47
C PRO A 139 -14.74 22.43 -4.49
N ASP A 140 -13.45 22.21 -4.23
CA ASP A 140 -12.33 22.78 -4.96
C ASP A 140 -11.72 21.79 -5.98
N GLU A 141 -12.27 20.58 -6.12
CA GLU A 141 -11.76 19.60 -7.08
C GLU A 141 -12.07 19.99 -8.53
N ALA A 142 -11.11 19.76 -9.43
CA ALA A 142 -11.31 20.00 -10.85
C ALA A 142 -12.39 19.08 -11.45
N PHE A 143 -12.36 17.80 -11.09
CA PHE A 143 -13.40 16.80 -11.35
C PHE A 143 -13.23 15.60 -10.41
N ASP A 144 -14.26 14.77 -10.27
CA ASP A 144 -14.21 13.58 -9.40
C ASP A 144 -13.20 12.55 -9.94
N ALA A 145 -12.14 12.30 -9.16
CA ALA A 145 -11.10 11.31 -9.49
C ALA A 145 -11.51 9.85 -9.16
N THR A 146 -12.60 9.63 -8.41
CA THR A 146 -13.05 8.31 -7.95
C THR A 146 -13.29 7.30 -9.08
N PRO A 147 -13.97 7.64 -10.20
CA PRO A 147 -14.20 6.70 -11.30
C PRO A 147 -12.89 6.16 -11.87
N TYR A 148 -11.88 7.03 -11.98
CA TYR A 148 -10.57 6.70 -12.55
C TYR A 148 -9.73 5.84 -11.60
N ALA A 149 -9.77 6.13 -10.29
CA ALA A 149 -9.17 5.29 -9.27
C ALA A 149 -9.80 3.89 -9.24
N HIS A 150 -11.13 3.81 -9.35
CA HIS A 150 -11.85 2.54 -9.40
C HIS A 150 -11.53 1.75 -10.67
N ALA A 151 -11.58 2.37 -11.85
CA ALA A 151 -11.24 1.74 -13.11
C ALA A 151 -9.78 1.21 -13.11
N THR A 152 -8.84 1.99 -12.57
CA THR A 152 -7.45 1.55 -12.38
C THR A 152 -7.36 0.32 -11.48
N PHE A 153 -8.08 0.31 -10.36
CA PHE A 153 -8.13 -0.87 -9.50
C PHE A 153 -8.69 -2.09 -10.24
N GLN A 154 -9.85 -1.95 -10.89
CA GLN A 154 -10.51 -3.06 -11.60
C GLN A 154 -9.65 -3.62 -12.72
N PHE A 155 -9.04 -2.76 -13.54
CA PHE A 155 -8.26 -3.17 -14.70
C PHE A 155 -6.98 -3.93 -14.31
N PHE A 156 -6.31 -3.51 -13.24
CA PHE A 156 -5.03 -4.12 -12.82
C PHE A 156 -5.17 -5.20 -11.76
N LEU A 157 -6.35 -5.38 -11.16
CA LEU A 157 -6.61 -6.48 -10.24
C LEU A 157 -6.60 -7.81 -11.01
N ARG A 158 -5.78 -8.76 -10.56
CA ARG A 158 -5.57 -10.08 -11.20
C ARG A 158 -4.95 -10.01 -12.59
N ASN A 159 -4.54 -8.83 -13.06
CA ASN A 159 -3.84 -8.69 -14.32
C ASN A 159 -2.51 -9.46 -14.26
N PRO A 160 -2.18 -10.33 -15.24
CA PRO A 160 -0.98 -11.17 -15.21
C PRO A 160 0.34 -10.41 -14.97
N ILE A 161 0.47 -9.20 -15.53
CA ILE A 161 1.66 -8.33 -15.40
C ILE A 161 1.88 -7.91 -13.95
N CYS A 162 0.81 -7.84 -13.16
CA CYS A 162 0.82 -7.34 -11.79
C CYS A 162 1.09 -8.41 -10.73
N GLN A 163 1.34 -9.67 -11.12
CA GLN A 163 1.40 -10.79 -10.17
C GLN A 163 2.79 -11.03 -9.58
N GLU A 164 3.86 -10.74 -10.33
CA GLU A 164 5.25 -11.10 -9.97
C GLU A 164 6.26 -10.00 -10.33
N MET A 165 5.93 -8.75 -10.02
CA MET A 165 6.81 -7.61 -10.32
C MET A 165 8.10 -7.64 -9.49
N GLY A 166 9.08 -6.80 -9.84
CA GLY A 166 10.32 -6.66 -9.07
C GLY A 166 10.07 -6.32 -7.59
N ARG A 167 9.06 -5.49 -7.31
CA ARG A 167 8.64 -5.15 -5.95
C ARG A 167 7.20 -4.61 -5.93
N LYS A 168 6.67 -4.32 -4.74
CA LYS A 168 5.39 -3.62 -4.57
C LYS A 168 5.32 -2.32 -5.40
N PHE A 169 4.20 -2.11 -6.06
CA PHE A 169 3.87 -0.92 -6.83
C PHE A 169 2.67 -0.21 -6.19
N LYS A 170 2.71 1.11 -6.05
CA LYS A 170 1.70 1.90 -5.34
C LYS A 170 1.23 3.05 -6.21
N MET A 171 -0.10 3.21 -6.29
CA MET A 171 -0.75 4.30 -7.02
C MET A 171 -1.61 5.16 -6.11
N SER A 172 -1.78 6.44 -6.46
CA SER A 172 -2.62 7.40 -5.74
C SER A 172 -3.31 8.42 -6.64
N PHE A 173 -4.55 8.80 -6.32
CA PHE A 173 -5.32 9.84 -7.01
C PHE A 173 -5.69 10.99 -6.06
N SER A 174 -5.20 12.19 -6.31
CA SER A 174 -5.61 13.39 -5.56
C SER A 174 -6.97 13.92 -6.03
N SER A 175 -7.66 14.69 -5.18
CA SER A 175 -8.85 15.48 -5.53
C SER A 175 -8.50 16.90 -6.00
N THR A 176 -7.48 17.52 -5.39
CA THR A 176 -7.08 18.92 -5.65
C THR A 176 -5.57 19.07 -5.80
N ASP A 177 -5.13 20.29 -6.08
CA ASP A 177 -3.74 20.72 -6.07
C ASP A 177 -3.13 20.76 -4.67
N ASP A 178 -3.88 20.54 -3.59
CA ASP A 178 -3.30 20.37 -2.26
C ASP A 178 -2.61 19.01 -2.09
N ASP A 179 -2.81 18.08 -3.04
CA ASP A 179 -2.22 16.75 -3.08
C ASP A 179 -2.41 15.94 -1.78
N THR A 180 -3.65 15.89 -1.27
CA THR A 180 -3.98 15.15 -0.05
C THR A 180 -3.82 13.62 -0.19
N ALA A 181 -3.66 13.12 -1.42
CA ALA A 181 -3.34 11.72 -1.71
C ALA A 181 -1.83 11.40 -1.71
N LEU A 182 -0.97 12.42 -1.52
CA LEU A 182 0.48 12.30 -1.43
C LEU A 182 1.12 11.71 -2.70
N THR A 183 0.76 12.21 -3.88
CA THR A 183 1.21 11.67 -5.17
C THR A 183 2.73 11.61 -5.32
N PHE A 184 3.46 12.54 -4.70
CA PHE A 184 4.93 12.63 -4.74
C PHE A 184 5.68 11.45 -4.09
N ILE A 185 5.02 10.59 -3.31
CA ILE A 185 5.63 9.41 -2.66
C ILE A 185 5.19 8.06 -3.25
N HIS A 186 4.42 8.08 -4.33
CA HIS A 186 3.88 6.89 -4.98
C HIS A 186 4.67 6.50 -6.23
N ASP A 187 4.58 5.22 -6.61
CA ASP A 187 5.24 4.76 -7.84
C ASP A 187 4.56 5.44 -9.06
N LEU A 188 3.23 5.64 -9.02
CA LEU A 188 2.49 6.58 -9.87
C LEU A 188 1.51 7.42 -9.03
N GLY A 189 1.37 8.70 -9.36
CA GLY A 189 0.41 9.58 -8.71
C GLY A 189 -0.30 10.47 -9.73
N PHE A 190 -1.59 10.75 -9.50
CA PHE A 190 -2.46 11.45 -10.45
C PHE A 190 -3.15 12.63 -9.77
N ILE A 191 -3.03 13.83 -10.34
CA ILE A 191 -3.65 15.06 -9.84
C ILE A 191 -4.58 15.60 -10.94
N PRO A 192 -5.88 15.77 -10.70
CA PRO A 192 -6.84 16.11 -11.74
C PRO A 192 -6.60 17.52 -12.27
N LYS A 193 -6.61 17.67 -13.60
CA LYS A 193 -6.41 18.92 -14.34
C LYS A 193 -7.47 19.07 -15.44
N ILE A 194 -7.85 20.31 -15.73
CA ILE A 194 -8.65 20.65 -16.90
C ILE A 194 -7.80 21.52 -17.82
N LYS A 195 -7.66 21.11 -19.09
CA LYS A 195 -6.92 21.88 -20.11
C LYS A 195 -7.78 21.99 -21.36
N GLY A 196 -8.13 23.21 -21.76
CA GLY A 196 -8.95 23.43 -22.96
C GLY A 196 -10.34 22.79 -22.90
N GLY A 197 -10.90 22.56 -21.71
CA GLY A 197 -12.18 21.87 -21.51
C GLY A 197 -12.07 20.34 -21.44
N GLU A 198 -10.90 19.77 -21.70
CA GLU A 198 -10.64 18.33 -21.59
C GLU A 198 -10.19 17.97 -20.16
N LYS A 199 -10.69 16.84 -19.65
CA LYS A 199 -10.27 16.27 -18.37
C LYS A 199 -8.98 15.46 -18.55
N GLY A 200 -8.05 15.62 -17.64
CA GLY A 200 -6.82 14.84 -17.59
C GLY A 200 -6.17 14.90 -16.22
N PHE A 201 -4.95 14.36 -16.13
CA PHE A 201 -4.19 14.35 -14.89
C PHE A 201 -2.77 14.87 -15.09
N LYS A 202 -2.25 15.69 -14.18
CA LYS A 202 -0.80 15.76 -13.96
C LYS A 202 -0.38 14.43 -13.36
N VAL A 203 0.67 13.83 -13.89
CA VAL A 203 1.13 12.50 -13.50
C VAL A 203 2.53 12.57 -12.91
N MET A 204 2.68 11.97 -11.73
CA MET A 204 3.94 11.83 -11.00
C MET A 204 4.45 10.40 -11.13
N LEU A 205 5.76 10.19 -11.26
CA LEU A 205 6.39 8.88 -11.46
C LEU A 205 7.57 8.64 -10.50
N GLY A 206 7.63 7.46 -9.89
CA GLY A 206 8.85 6.96 -9.24
C GLY A 206 9.12 7.49 -7.84
N GLY A 207 8.10 7.94 -7.12
CA GLY A 207 8.20 8.32 -5.72
C GLY A 207 8.32 7.11 -4.79
N GLY A 208 8.77 7.32 -3.56
CA GLY A 208 8.72 6.26 -2.56
C GLY A 208 9.46 6.53 -1.27
N LEU A 209 8.78 6.26 -0.16
CA LEU A 209 9.38 6.23 1.17
C LEU A 209 10.26 4.98 1.40
N GLY A 210 10.79 4.88 2.62
CA GLY A 210 11.69 3.82 3.09
C GLY A 210 12.91 4.44 3.76
N SER A 211 13.98 3.66 3.92
CA SER A 211 15.26 4.14 4.49
C SER A 211 15.91 5.24 3.65
N GLN A 212 15.67 5.23 2.34
CA GLN A 212 16.12 6.24 1.38
C GLN A 212 14.89 6.79 0.63
N PRO A 213 14.21 7.82 1.15
CA PRO A 213 13.06 8.40 0.47
C PRO A 213 13.46 9.10 -0.84
N ARG A 214 12.56 9.13 -1.82
CA ARG A 214 12.74 9.81 -3.12
C ARG A 214 11.42 10.45 -3.54
N HIS A 215 11.48 11.67 -4.06
CA HIS A 215 10.35 12.34 -4.70
C HIS A 215 10.05 11.69 -6.04
N ALA A 216 8.79 11.71 -6.45
CA ALA A 216 8.39 11.38 -7.80
C ALA A 216 8.81 12.51 -8.76
N ASP A 217 9.15 12.16 -9.99
CA ASP A 217 9.34 13.13 -11.07
C ASP A 217 8.00 13.44 -11.73
N VAL A 218 7.87 14.59 -12.38
CA VAL A 218 6.72 14.86 -13.25
C VAL A 218 6.87 14.03 -14.53
N LEU A 219 5.95 13.09 -14.74
CA LEU A 219 5.84 12.30 -15.96
C LEU A 219 5.26 13.15 -17.11
N THR A 220 4.17 13.84 -16.82
CA THR A 220 3.50 14.78 -17.72
C THR A 220 2.64 15.73 -16.90
N GLU A 221 2.57 16.99 -17.33
CA GLU A 221 1.68 17.99 -16.73
C GLU A 221 0.20 17.75 -17.08
N PHE A 222 -0.06 17.00 -18.14
CA PHE A 222 -1.43 16.67 -18.56
C PHE A 222 -1.46 15.36 -19.36
N LEU A 223 -2.13 14.36 -18.80
CA LEU A 223 -2.48 13.10 -19.43
C LEU A 223 -4.00 13.04 -19.61
N PRO A 224 -4.54 13.02 -20.84
CA PRO A 224 -5.95 12.81 -21.09
C PRO A 224 -6.48 11.55 -20.37
N VAL A 225 -7.72 11.61 -19.87
CA VAL A 225 -8.29 10.50 -19.09
C VAL A 225 -8.32 9.17 -19.84
N ASN A 226 -8.50 9.19 -21.16
CA ASN A 226 -8.53 7.98 -21.98
C ASN A 226 -7.13 7.40 -22.28
N GLN A 227 -6.06 8.11 -21.94
CA GLN A 227 -4.68 7.64 -21.98
C GLN A 227 -4.21 7.08 -20.63
N LEU A 228 -5.05 7.14 -19.59
CA LEU A 228 -4.69 6.74 -18.24
C LEU A 228 -4.27 5.26 -18.16
N ILE A 229 -5.16 4.34 -18.53
CA ILE A 229 -4.90 2.89 -18.44
C ILE A 229 -3.73 2.47 -19.33
N PRO A 230 -3.64 2.86 -20.63
CA PRO A 230 -2.50 2.51 -21.47
C PRO A 230 -1.15 3.01 -20.90
N THR A 231 -1.13 4.21 -20.32
CA THR A 231 0.09 4.76 -19.72
C THR A 231 0.50 3.96 -18.49
N ILE A 232 -0.44 3.61 -17.62
CA ILE A 232 -0.16 2.79 -16.43
C ILE A 232 0.36 1.41 -16.84
N GLU A 233 -0.26 0.77 -17.83
CA GLU A 233 0.16 -0.55 -18.32
C GLU A 233 1.58 -0.52 -18.88
N GLY A 234 1.92 0.49 -19.70
CA GLY A 234 3.29 0.67 -20.21
C GLY A 234 4.33 0.81 -19.09
N VAL A 235 4.05 1.65 -18.07
CA VAL A 235 4.93 1.80 -16.90
C VAL A 235 5.09 0.49 -16.13
N LEU A 236 3.99 -0.24 -15.92
CA LEU A 236 4.01 -1.53 -15.23
C LEU A 236 4.81 -2.59 -16.00
N ARG A 237 4.68 -2.65 -17.32
CA ARG A 237 5.45 -3.57 -18.18
C ARG A 237 6.95 -3.26 -18.15
N VAL A 238 7.34 -2.00 -18.18
CA VAL A 238 8.75 -1.60 -18.01
C VAL A 238 9.27 -2.01 -16.63
N PHE A 239 8.50 -1.75 -15.56
CA PHE A 239 8.91 -2.14 -14.23
C PHE A 239 8.95 -3.67 -14.05
N ASP A 240 8.03 -4.41 -14.67
CA ASP A 240 8.07 -5.86 -14.71
C ASP A 240 9.33 -6.35 -15.44
N ARG A 241 9.64 -5.84 -16.63
CA ARG A 241 10.79 -6.35 -17.40
C ARG A 241 12.14 -6.00 -16.79
N TYR A 242 12.32 -4.74 -16.39
CA TYR A 242 13.62 -4.20 -15.97
C TYR A 242 13.78 -4.07 -14.46
N GLY A 243 12.73 -4.35 -13.67
CA GLY A 243 12.79 -4.30 -12.21
C GLY A 243 13.77 -5.32 -11.60
N GLU A 244 14.63 -4.85 -10.70
CA GLU A 244 15.58 -5.66 -9.95
C GLU A 244 14.85 -6.68 -9.04
N ARG A 245 15.19 -7.96 -9.17
CA ARG A 245 14.60 -9.09 -8.43
C ARG A 245 15.57 -9.81 -7.50
N SER A 246 16.87 -9.61 -7.66
CA SER A 246 17.90 -10.22 -6.82
C SER A 246 18.17 -9.39 -5.57
N ARG A 247 18.36 -8.07 -5.74
CA ARG A 247 18.70 -7.13 -4.65
C ARG A 247 17.49 -6.34 -4.21
N ARG A 248 16.75 -6.94 -3.29
CA ARG A 248 15.56 -6.36 -2.67
C ARG A 248 15.63 -4.88 -2.28
N LEU A 249 16.71 -4.43 -1.65
CA LEU A 249 16.84 -3.04 -1.18
C LEU A 249 16.90 -2.04 -2.34
N LYS A 250 17.15 -2.52 -3.56
CA LYS A 250 17.18 -1.78 -4.82
C LYS A 250 16.04 -2.15 -5.78
N ALA A 251 15.07 -2.95 -5.33
CA ALA A 251 14.02 -3.53 -6.20
C ALA A 251 12.82 -2.60 -6.48
N ARG A 252 12.69 -1.46 -5.78
CA ARG A 252 11.60 -0.51 -6.06
C ARG A 252 11.88 0.27 -7.35
N MET A 253 10.83 0.61 -8.09
CA MET A 253 10.92 1.33 -9.37
C MET A 253 11.72 2.64 -9.28
N LYS A 254 11.67 3.34 -8.16
CA LYS A 254 12.49 4.54 -7.92
C LYS A 254 14.00 4.36 -8.15
N PHE A 255 14.53 3.14 -7.99
CA PHE A 255 15.93 2.84 -8.28
C PHE A 255 16.16 2.57 -9.77
N LEU A 256 15.22 1.89 -10.43
CA LEU A 256 15.23 1.70 -11.88
C LEU A 256 15.24 3.06 -12.61
N ILE A 257 14.37 3.97 -12.20
CA ILE A 257 14.32 5.34 -12.76
C ILE A 257 15.60 6.11 -12.45
N LYS A 258 16.17 5.95 -11.26
CA LYS A 258 17.45 6.57 -10.91
C LYS A 258 18.59 6.08 -11.82
N ASP A 259 18.58 4.80 -12.18
CA ASP A 259 19.65 4.20 -12.98
C ASP A 259 19.48 4.52 -14.49
N LEU A 260 18.24 4.57 -15.00
CA LEU A 260 17.95 4.88 -16.41
C LEU A 260 17.84 6.38 -16.73
N GLY A 261 17.47 7.20 -15.74
CA GLY A 261 16.94 8.54 -15.97
C GLY A 261 15.48 8.51 -16.43
N LEU A 262 14.79 9.65 -16.29
CA LEU A 262 13.39 9.77 -16.70
C LEU A 262 13.22 9.59 -18.21
N GLU A 263 14.08 10.21 -19.01
CA GLU A 263 14.05 10.12 -20.49
C GLU A 263 14.20 8.68 -20.97
N GLY A 264 15.27 7.99 -20.55
CA GLY A 264 15.49 6.59 -20.93
C GLY A 264 14.41 5.64 -20.42
N PHE A 265 13.79 5.93 -19.26
CA PHE A 265 12.61 5.18 -18.82
C PHE A 265 11.42 5.38 -19.75
N MET A 266 11.19 6.61 -20.22
CA MET A 266 10.08 6.93 -21.11
C MET A 266 10.25 6.38 -22.52
N ASP A 267 11.48 6.26 -23.01
CA ASP A 267 11.76 5.56 -24.27
C ASP A 267 11.29 4.10 -24.18
N LEU A 268 11.61 3.40 -23.08
CA LEU A 268 11.13 2.03 -22.86
C LEU A 268 9.60 1.95 -22.73
N VAL A 269 8.95 2.93 -22.10
CA VAL A 269 7.48 2.99 -22.03
C VAL A 269 6.88 3.19 -23.42
N ALA A 270 7.53 3.98 -24.28
CA ALA A 270 7.09 4.19 -25.65
C ALA A 270 7.21 2.91 -26.49
N GLU A 271 8.26 2.11 -26.29
CA GLU A 271 8.43 0.80 -26.93
C GLU A 271 7.30 -0.19 -26.58
N GLU A 272 6.80 -0.15 -25.34
CA GLU A 272 5.67 -1.02 -24.93
C GLU A 272 4.35 -0.70 -25.62
N LYS A 273 4.18 0.50 -26.19
CA LYS A 273 2.89 0.96 -26.74
C LYS A 273 2.30 -0.02 -27.74
N LYS A 274 3.11 -0.68 -28.56
CA LYS A 274 2.63 -1.63 -29.58
C LYS A 274 2.02 -2.89 -28.95
N ALA A 275 2.59 -3.37 -27.85
CA ALA A 275 2.16 -4.56 -27.12
C ALA A 275 0.86 -4.38 -26.31
N LEU A 276 0.47 -3.13 -26.03
CA LEU A 276 -0.72 -2.84 -25.21
C LEU A 276 -2.01 -3.28 -25.93
N SER A 277 -2.92 -3.89 -25.19
CA SER A 277 -4.26 -4.26 -25.68
C SER A 277 -5.08 -3.03 -26.07
N TYR A 278 -4.86 -1.91 -25.38
CA TYR A 278 -5.59 -0.67 -25.57
C TYR A 278 -4.61 0.47 -25.83
N LYS A 279 -4.82 1.21 -26.93
CA LYS A 279 -4.09 2.47 -27.20
C LYS A 279 -4.81 3.67 -26.59
N THR A 280 -6.12 3.56 -26.46
CA THR A 280 -7.02 4.43 -25.70
C THR A 280 -7.94 3.52 -24.90
N TYR A 281 -8.35 3.95 -23.71
CA TYR A 281 -9.30 3.23 -22.88
C TYR A 281 -10.27 4.23 -22.25
N GLU A 282 -11.51 4.26 -22.75
CA GLU A 282 -12.55 5.13 -22.21
C GLU A 282 -13.05 4.58 -20.87
N ILE A 283 -13.12 5.45 -19.86
CA ILE A 283 -13.58 5.10 -18.51
C ILE A 283 -15.01 5.60 -18.36
N ASP A 284 -15.95 4.68 -18.14
CA ASP A 284 -17.35 5.03 -17.88
C ASP A 284 -17.50 5.66 -16.49
N THR A 285 -17.85 6.94 -16.46
CA THR A 285 -18.10 7.70 -15.22
C THR A 285 -19.58 7.77 -14.83
N SER A 286 -20.48 7.24 -15.65
CA SER A 286 -21.93 7.45 -15.53
C SER A 286 -22.52 7.01 -14.19
N ALA A 287 -21.93 6.00 -13.55
CA ALA A 287 -22.33 5.55 -12.21
C ALA A 287 -22.09 6.60 -11.11
N TYR A 288 -21.12 7.49 -11.31
CA TYR A 288 -20.69 8.52 -10.36
C TYR A 288 -21.31 9.90 -10.65
N ASP A 289 -21.81 10.10 -11.87
CA ASP A 289 -22.50 11.33 -12.28
C ASP A 289 -23.96 11.39 -11.76
N LYS A 290 -24.44 10.33 -11.11
CA LYS A 290 -25.80 10.26 -10.55
C LYS A 290 -25.94 11.15 -9.31
N PRO A 291 -27.13 11.75 -9.08
CA PRO A 291 -27.42 12.42 -7.82
C PRO A 291 -27.21 11.47 -6.64
N VAL A 292 -26.70 12.01 -5.55
CA VAL A 292 -26.55 11.29 -4.29
C VAL A 292 -27.95 10.87 -3.81
N ALA A 293 -28.10 9.59 -3.49
CA ALA A 293 -29.37 9.07 -2.98
C ALA A 293 -29.71 9.74 -1.64
N ALA A 294 -31.00 10.05 -1.45
CA ALA A 294 -31.49 10.50 -0.15
C ALA A 294 -31.33 9.38 0.90
N PRO A 295 -31.11 9.72 2.18
CA PRO A 295 -31.09 8.73 3.25
C PRO A 295 -32.37 7.91 3.30
N LEU A 296 -32.27 6.66 3.77
CA LEU A 296 -33.43 5.77 3.92
C LEU A 296 -34.42 6.27 4.98
N THR A 297 -33.95 7.06 5.94
CA THR A 297 -34.76 7.58 7.05
C THR A 297 -34.27 8.95 7.46
N GLU A 298 -35.20 9.83 7.85
CA GLU A 298 -34.86 11.11 8.46
C GLU A 298 -34.21 10.90 9.83
N ALA A 299 -33.15 11.65 10.11
CA ALA A 299 -32.47 11.59 11.39
C ALA A 299 -33.39 12.13 12.50
N PRO A 300 -33.53 11.42 13.64
CA PRO A 300 -34.28 11.93 14.78
C PRO A 300 -33.72 13.27 15.28
N GLU A 301 -34.61 14.16 15.73
CA GLU A 301 -34.20 15.35 16.45
C GLU A 301 -33.58 14.97 17.81
N VAL A 302 -32.48 15.61 18.17
CA VAL A 302 -31.78 15.40 19.44
C VAL A 302 -31.46 16.73 20.10
N ILE A 303 -31.47 16.74 21.43
CA ILE A 303 -31.04 17.88 22.23
C ILE A 303 -29.55 17.70 22.53
N ILE A 304 -28.75 18.71 22.19
CA ILE A 304 -27.32 18.76 22.51
C ILE A 304 -27.15 19.34 23.91
N GLU A 305 -26.76 18.50 24.87
CA GLU A 305 -26.55 18.94 26.26
C GLU A 305 -25.29 19.82 26.40
N ASP A 306 -24.16 19.38 25.82
CA ASP A 306 -22.92 20.16 25.79
C ASP A 306 -22.73 20.84 24.42
N VAL A 307 -23.34 22.02 24.29
CA VAL A 307 -23.27 22.84 23.07
C VAL A 307 -21.83 23.26 22.77
N LYS A 308 -21.00 23.50 23.78
CA LYS A 308 -19.62 23.95 23.58
C LYS A 308 -18.76 22.84 22.97
N ALA A 309 -18.88 21.62 23.49
CA ALA A 309 -18.19 20.45 22.92
C ALA A 309 -18.67 20.15 21.50
N TYR A 310 -19.97 20.26 21.23
CA TYR A 310 -20.53 20.08 19.91
C TYR A 310 -20.00 21.09 18.88
N GLU A 311 -19.98 22.39 19.21
CA GLU A 311 -19.47 23.41 18.28
C GLU A 311 -17.96 23.26 18.05
N ALA A 312 -17.19 22.89 19.07
CA ALA A 312 -15.76 22.59 18.92
C ALA A 312 -15.53 21.40 17.99
N TRP A 313 -16.28 20.30 18.17
CA TRP A 313 -16.23 19.15 17.28
C TRP A 313 -16.67 19.49 15.86
N LYS A 314 -17.77 20.22 15.71
CA LYS A 314 -18.31 20.62 14.41
C LYS A 314 -17.29 21.43 13.61
N ALA A 315 -16.58 22.36 14.26
CA ALA A 315 -15.55 23.18 13.63
C ALA A 315 -14.36 22.38 13.07
N THR A 316 -14.03 21.22 13.65
CA THR A 316 -12.88 20.40 13.21
C THR A 316 -13.25 19.17 12.39
N ASN A 317 -14.47 18.66 12.55
CA ASN A 317 -14.86 17.35 12.02
C ASN A 317 -15.93 17.45 10.93
N VAL A 318 -16.61 18.59 10.76
CA VAL A 318 -17.70 18.72 9.78
C VAL A 318 -17.27 19.64 8.64
N PHE A 319 -17.44 19.17 7.41
CA PHE A 319 -17.04 19.86 6.19
C PHE A 319 -18.21 19.97 5.23
N LYS A 320 -18.36 21.12 4.59
CA LYS A 320 -19.37 21.30 3.54
C LYS A 320 -18.92 20.57 2.26
N GLN A 321 -19.82 19.83 1.65
CA GLN A 321 -19.55 19.21 0.35
C GLN A 321 -19.93 20.15 -0.80
N LYS A 322 -19.47 19.83 -2.01
CA LYS A 322 -19.90 20.51 -3.24
C LYS A 322 -21.37 20.27 -3.58
N GLN A 323 -21.95 19.14 -3.13
CA GLN A 323 -23.38 18.87 -3.25
C GLN A 323 -24.17 19.72 -2.26
N GLU A 324 -25.18 20.41 -2.75
CA GLU A 324 -26.00 21.33 -1.94
C GLU A 324 -26.69 20.62 -0.76
N GLY A 325 -26.64 21.25 0.42
CA GLY A 325 -27.26 20.73 1.65
C GLY A 325 -26.58 19.50 2.28
N LEU A 326 -25.50 18.99 1.69
CA LEU A 326 -24.76 17.82 2.17
C LEU A 326 -23.41 18.19 2.78
N TYR A 327 -23.05 17.45 3.81
CA TYR A 327 -21.84 17.59 4.61
C TYR A 327 -21.13 16.25 4.73
N ALA A 328 -19.83 16.32 5.01
CA ALA A 328 -19.00 15.19 5.39
C ALA A 328 -18.62 15.31 6.86
N ILE A 329 -18.48 14.17 7.53
CA ILE A 329 -18.10 14.09 8.94
C ILE A 329 -16.85 13.23 9.07
N GLY A 330 -15.73 13.86 9.42
CA GLY A 330 -14.48 13.20 9.75
C GLY A 330 -14.50 12.66 11.18
N ILE A 331 -14.11 11.40 11.35
CA ILE A 331 -14.02 10.71 12.63
C ILE A 331 -12.56 10.40 12.90
N LYS A 332 -12.00 11.02 13.94
CA LYS A 332 -10.68 10.67 14.45
C LYS A 332 -10.74 9.31 15.14
N VAL A 333 -10.00 8.34 14.61
CA VAL A 333 -9.86 6.99 15.14
C VAL A 333 -8.48 6.87 15.76
N ARG A 334 -8.43 6.84 17.10
CA ARG A 334 -7.18 6.76 17.85
C ARG A 334 -6.34 5.56 17.40
N LEU A 335 -5.10 5.81 16.96
CA LEU A 335 -4.16 4.82 16.40
C LEU A 335 -4.70 4.02 15.18
N GLY A 336 -5.83 4.42 14.61
CA GLY A 336 -6.52 3.67 13.56
C GLY A 336 -7.26 2.42 14.02
N ASP A 337 -7.39 2.18 15.34
CA ASP A 337 -7.99 0.95 15.87
C ASP A 337 -9.43 1.15 16.35
N PHE A 338 -10.32 0.21 16.00
CA PHE A 338 -11.71 0.20 16.47
C PHE A 338 -12.28 -1.23 16.55
N SER A 339 -13.31 -1.43 17.38
CA SER A 339 -13.97 -2.73 17.55
C SER A 339 -15.04 -2.97 16.49
N THR A 340 -15.37 -4.24 16.25
CA THR A 340 -16.48 -4.67 15.39
C THR A 340 -17.83 -4.17 15.89
N GLU A 341 -18.05 -4.07 17.20
CA GLU A 341 -19.25 -3.45 17.79
C GLU A 341 -19.43 -2.01 17.28
N LYS A 342 -18.37 -1.19 17.36
CA LYS A 342 -18.40 0.17 16.85
C LYS A 342 -18.59 0.17 15.34
N ALA A 343 -17.89 -0.70 14.61
CA ALA A 343 -18.03 -0.83 13.16
C ALA A 343 -19.49 -1.08 12.72
N ARG A 344 -20.19 -1.99 13.41
CA ARG A 344 -21.62 -2.29 13.15
C ARG A 344 -22.52 -1.09 13.44
N ALA A 345 -22.25 -0.35 14.52
CA ALA A 345 -22.98 0.87 14.82
C ALA A 345 -22.77 1.95 13.74
N LEU A 346 -21.53 2.13 13.26
CA LEU A 346 -21.23 3.03 12.15
C LEU A 346 -21.91 2.59 10.85
N ALA A 347 -21.89 1.29 10.53
CA ALA A 347 -22.57 0.72 9.36
C ALA A 347 -24.08 1.00 9.40
N ALA A 348 -24.72 0.79 10.54
CA ALA A 348 -26.15 1.07 10.71
C ALA A 348 -26.47 2.56 10.56
N LEU A 349 -25.58 3.43 11.06
CA LEU A 349 -25.75 4.89 11.01
C LEU A 349 -25.69 5.40 9.56
N ILE A 350 -24.67 5.02 8.78
CA ILE A 350 -24.55 5.45 7.38
C ILE A 350 -25.61 4.83 6.47
N LYS A 351 -26.04 3.58 6.74
CA LYS A 351 -27.07 2.90 5.96
C LYS A 351 -28.42 3.61 6.06
N LYS A 352 -28.79 4.02 7.28
CA LYS A 352 -30.12 4.60 7.56
C LYS A 352 -30.17 6.11 7.29
N TYR A 353 -29.13 6.83 7.70
CA TYR A 353 -29.19 8.29 7.83
C TYR A 353 -28.17 9.04 6.97
N GLY A 354 -27.33 8.33 6.21
CA GLY A 354 -26.35 8.91 5.29
C GLY A 354 -26.45 8.30 3.89
N GLY A 355 -25.37 8.41 3.10
CA GLY A 355 -25.30 7.89 1.73
C GLY A 355 -24.83 6.43 1.60
N ASP A 356 -24.96 5.62 2.66
CA ASP A 356 -24.49 4.22 2.73
C ASP A 356 -23.01 4.01 2.32
N GLU A 357 -22.18 4.99 2.63
CA GLU A 357 -20.78 4.95 2.26
C GLU A 357 -19.89 5.71 3.24
N LEU A 358 -18.73 5.15 3.54
CA LEU A 358 -17.64 5.83 4.21
C LEU A 358 -16.32 5.70 3.43
N ARG A 359 -15.36 6.56 3.76
CA ARG A 359 -14.00 6.55 3.25
C ARG A 359 -13.02 6.35 4.41
N LEU A 360 -12.12 5.38 4.28
CA LEU A 360 -10.94 5.27 5.13
C LEU A 360 -9.87 6.24 4.65
N THR A 361 -9.12 6.86 5.56
CA THR A 361 -8.20 7.95 5.22
C THR A 361 -6.73 7.55 5.32
N LEU A 362 -5.85 8.33 4.69
CA LEU A 362 -4.40 8.10 4.74
C LEU A 362 -3.80 8.36 6.14
N ARG A 363 -4.54 9.06 7.01
CA ARG A 363 -4.20 9.30 8.42
C ARG A 363 -4.85 8.29 9.37
N GLN A 364 -5.37 7.19 8.84
CA GLN A 364 -5.98 6.09 9.60
C GLN A 364 -7.32 6.45 10.25
N ASN A 365 -8.06 7.37 9.64
CA ASN A 365 -9.37 7.83 10.13
C ASN A 365 -10.51 7.37 9.22
N ILE A 366 -11.73 7.77 9.56
CA ILE A 366 -12.95 7.51 8.80
C ILE A 366 -13.56 8.85 8.38
N LEU A 367 -14.06 8.95 7.16
CA LEU A 367 -14.83 10.07 6.65
C LEU A 367 -16.21 9.57 6.20
N PHE A 368 -17.25 10.01 6.89
CA PHE A 368 -18.62 9.85 6.43
C PHE A 368 -18.94 10.88 5.37
N ARG A 369 -19.62 10.46 4.32
CA ARG A 369 -20.01 11.32 3.20
C ARG A 369 -21.52 11.36 3.08
N HIS A 370 -22.01 12.42 2.44
CA HIS A 370 -23.41 12.57 2.06
C HIS A 370 -24.35 12.66 3.27
N ILE A 371 -23.97 13.42 4.29
CA ILE A 371 -24.77 13.63 5.49
C ILE A 371 -25.59 14.91 5.34
N PRO A 372 -26.93 14.88 5.41
CA PRO A 372 -27.74 16.09 5.41
C PRO A 372 -27.43 17.00 6.59
N GLU A 373 -27.50 18.32 6.41
CA GLU A 373 -27.20 19.29 7.46
C GLU A 373 -27.99 19.05 8.76
N GLY A 374 -29.31 18.82 8.64
CA GLY A 374 -30.18 18.58 9.78
C GLY A 374 -29.85 17.31 10.56
N ALA A 375 -29.12 16.36 9.97
CA ALA A 375 -28.73 15.12 10.63
C ALA A 375 -27.45 15.26 11.48
N ILE A 376 -26.67 16.35 11.32
CA ILE A 376 -25.38 16.52 12.01
C ILE A 376 -25.49 16.41 13.54
N PRO A 377 -26.48 17.05 14.23
CA PRO A 377 -26.62 16.90 15.68
C PRO A 377 -26.88 15.44 16.11
N PHE A 378 -27.69 14.71 15.34
CA PHE A 378 -27.96 13.29 15.59
C PHE A 378 -26.70 12.43 15.43
N PHE A 379 -25.96 12.64 14.33
CA PHE A 379 -24.68 11.96 14.12
C PHE A 379 -23.69 12.23 15.25
N TYR A 380 -23.57 13.48 15.70
CA TYR A 380 -22.73 13.81 16.86
C TYR A 380 -23.13 13.02 18.11
N SER A 381 -24.43 12.98 18.45
CA SER A 381 -24.92 12.24 19.62
C SER A 381 -24.59 10.75 19.53
N GLN A 382 -24.81 10.13 18.37
CA GLN A 382 -24.48 8.71 18.15
C GLN A 382 -22.97 8.46 18.23
N LEU A 383 -22.16 9.32 17.61
CA LEU A 383 -20.70 9.22 17.68
C LEU A 383 -20.17 9.44 19.09
N ALA A 384 -20.78 10.34 19.87
CA ALA A 384 -20.42 10.58 21.27
C ALA A 384 -20.62 9.32 22.12
N ASN A 385 -21.75 8.64 21.95
CA ASN A 385 -22.04 7.35 22.61
C ASN A 385 -21.01 6.26 22.26
N LEU A 386 -20.45 6.31 21.05
CA LEU A 386 -19.40 5.38 20.59
C LEU A 386 -17.97 5.83 20.96
N GLY A 387 -17.81 7.00 21.57
CA GLY A 387 -16.50 7.60 21.88
C GLY A 387 -15.75 8.14 20.65
N PHE A 388 -16.47 8.50 19.59
CA PHE A 388 -15.95 9.03 18.32
C PHE A 388 -16.26 10.51 18.06
N ALA A 389 -16.81 11.22 19.06
CA ALA A 389 -17.07 12.66 18.96
C ALA A 389 -15.90 13.55 19.44
N ARG A 390 -14.67 13.03 19.48
CA ARG A 390 -13.50 13.85 19.84
C ARG A 390 -13.20 14.85 18.70
N PRO A 391 -12.94 16.13 19.00
CA PRO A 391 -12.49 17.10 18.00
C PRO A 391 -11.09 16.74 17.48
N GLY A 392 -10.71 17.36 16.37
CA GLY A 392 -9.35 17.28 15.84
C GLY A 392 -9.13 16.27 14.71
N TYR A 393 -10.14 15.98 13.89
CA TYR A 393 -9.93 15.20 12.66
C TYR A 393 -8.91 15.91 11.74
N GLU A 394 -7.82 15.21 11.43
CA GLU A 394 -6.69 15.69 10.64
C GLU A 394 -5.97 16.93 11.19
N THR A 395 -6.06 17.18 12.50
CA THR A 395 -5.31 18.28 13.15
C THR A 395 -3.96 17.80 13.67
N THR A 396 -3.17 18.68 14.28
CA THR A 396 -1.85 18.36 14.85
C THR A 396 -1.92 17.28 15.91
N THR A 397 -3.05 17.18 16.61
CA THR A 397 -3.29 16.15 17.63
C THR A 397 -3.55 14.76 17.07
N ASP A 398 -3.78 14.63 15.75
CA ASP A 398 -4.16 13.38 15.09
C ASP A 398 -2.94 12.60 14.61
N ILE A 399 -2.27 11.91 15.53
CA ILE A 399 -0.97 11.31 15.24
C ILE A 399 -1.14 10.00 14.47
N THR A 400 -0.52 9.92 13.30
CA THR A 400 -0.48 8.68 12.50
C THR A 400 0.66 7.78 12.95
N ALA A 401 0.39 6.51 13.23
CA ALA A 401 1.39 5.54 13.69
C ALA A 401 1.25 4.19 12.96
N CYS A 402 2.37 3.55 12.65
CA CYS A 402 2.33 2.15 12.21
C CYS A 402 2.19 1.19 13.41
N PRO A 403 1.82 -0.09 13.20
CA PRO A 403 1.70 -1.06 14.28
C PRO A 403 2.97 -1.29 15.12
N GLY A 404 4.16 -1.00 14.57
CA GLY A 404 5.40 -1.09 15.35
C GLY A 404 5.66 -2.49 15.91
N THR A 405 6.26 -2.57 17.10
CA THR A 405 6.60 -3.84 17.76
C THR A 405 5.39 -4.66 18.20
N ASP A 406 4.19 -4.09 18.25
CA ASP A 406 2.95 -4.76 18.69
C ASP A 406 2.64 -6.02 17.85
N THR A 407 2.82 -5.92 16.52
CA THR A 407 2.55 -7.03 15.60
C THR A 407 3.55 -7.17 14.45
N CYS A 408 4.42 -6.19 14.20
CA CYS A 408 5.30 -6.20 13.04
C CYS A 408 6.67 -6.84 13.33
N ASN A 409 7.08 -7.81 12.52
CA ASN A 409 8.42 -8.44 12.57
C ASN A 409 9.57 -7.45 12.39
N LEU A 410 9.33 -6.32 11.73
CA LEU A 410 10.34 -5.29 11.46
C LEU A 410 10.34 -4.16 12.49
N GLY A 411 9.42 -4.17 13.46
CA GLY A 411 9.35 -3.15 14.49
C GLY A 411 10.61 -3.15 15.34
N ILE A 412 11.24 -1.99 15.51
CA ILE A 412 12.39 -1.82 16.39
C ILE A 412 11.94 -1.28 17.75
N ALA A 413 11.00 -0.33 17.76
CA ALA A 413 10.38 0.20 18.97
C ALA A 413 8.86 0.39 18.76
N SER A 414 8.10 0.49 19.84
CA SER A 414 6.65 0.67 19.83
C SER A 414 6.31 2.06 19.32
N SER A 415 5.69 2.12 18.13
CA SER A 415 5.23 3.38 17.55
C SER A 415 3.83 3.77 18.01
N THR A 416 2.96 2.79 18.27
CA THR A 416 1.62 2.98 18.84
C THR A 416 1.70 3.44 20.29
N GLY A 417 2.55 2.81 21.10
CA GLY A 417 2.72 3.17 22.51
C GLY A 417 3.25 4.58 22.73
N ILE A 418 4.24 5.02 21.93
CA ILE A 418 4.70 6.41 21.99
C ILE A 418 3.66 7.38 21.41
N ALA A 419 2.97 7.03 20.31
CA ALA A 419 1.94 7.90 19.71
C ALA A 419 0.83 8.21 20.71
N ASP A 420 0.36 7.21 21.46
CA ASP A 420 -0.62 7.36 22.54
C ASP A 420 -0.20 8.44 23.55
N LYS A 421 1.06 8.39 24.00
CA LYS A 421 1.61 9.35 24.96
C LYS A 421 1.83 10.74 24.38
N LEU A 422 2.22 10.84 23.10
CA LEU A 422 2.36 12.14 22.44
C LEU A 422 1.00 12.81 22.22
N GLU A 423 -0.05 12.03 21.91
CA GLU A 423 -1.42 12.55 21.85
C GLU A 423 -1.89 13.04 23.22
N ASP A 424 -1.63 12.29 24.29
CA ASP A 424 -1.97 12.70 25.67
C ASP A 424 -1.34 14.08 25.97
N VAL A 425 -0.05 14.27 25.66
CA VAL A 425 0.65 15.55 25.83
C VAL A 425 -0.01 16.68 25.03
N LEU A 426 -0.36 16.45 23.76
CA LEU A 426 -0.99 17.49 22.93
C LEU A 426 -2.36 17.91 23.47
N VAL A 427 -3.16 16.94 23.92
CA VAL A 427 -4.51 17.20 24.44
C VAL A 427 -4.46 17.88 25.80
N GLU A 428 -3.55 17.48 26.69
CA GLU A 428 -3.47 18.00 28.06
C GLU A 428 -2.74 19.33 28.15
N GLU A 429 -1.70 19.54 27.33
CA GLU A 429 -0.77 20.65 27.49
C GLU A 429 -0.82 21.68 26.36
N TYR A 430 -1.32 21.31 25.17
CA TYR A 430 -1.35 22.20 24.00
C TYR A 430 -2.73 22.26 23.29
N PRO A 431 -3.80 22.68 23.99
CA PRO A 431 -5.15 22.73 23.43
C PRO A 431 -5.28 23.66 22.21
N GLU A 432 -4.38 24.62 22.00
CA GLU A 432 -4.33 25.46 20.80
C GLU A 432 -4.13 24.65 19.50
N TYR A 433 -3.51 23.48 19.59
CA TYR A 433 -3.26 22.60 18.43
C TYR A 433 -4.45 21.70 18.10
N LEU A 434 -5.54 21.74 18.88
CA LEU A 434 -6.76 20.96 18.60
C LEU A 434 -7.38 21.27 17.23
N ASN A 435 -7.27 22.53 16.79
CA ASN A 435 -7.80 23.00 15.50
C ASN A 435 -6.70 23.33 14.48
N ASN A 436 -5.42 23.15 14.82
CA ASN A 436 -4.31 23.45 13.92
C ASN A 436 -4.13 22.30 12.92
N LYS A 437 -4.01 22.62 11.62
CA LYS A 437 -3.73 21.63 10.58
C LYS A 437 -2.35 21.81 9.94
N GLU A 438 -1.58 22.77 10.42
CA GLU A 438 -0.31 23.18 9.82
C GLU A 438 0.85 22.28 10.25
N ILE A 439 0.79 21.69 11.45
CA ILE A 439 1.82 20.78 11.95
C ILE A 439 1.30 19.34 11.88
N THR A 440 1.97 18.51 11.09
CA THR A 440 1.65 17.08 11.00
C THR A 440 2.70 16.27 11.76
N ILE A 441 2.24 15.41 12.68
CA ILE A 441 3.10 14.52 13.47
C ILE A 441 2.87 13.08 13.04
N LYS A 442 3.95 12.36 12.72
CA LYS A 442 3.85 10.96 12.28
C LYS A 442 4.95 10.07 12.84
N ILE A 443 4.61 8.82 13.13
CA ILE A 443 5.49 7.88 13.82
C ILE A 443 5.60 6.57 13.05
N SER A 444 6.78 5.96 13.02
CA SER A 444 6.92 4.55 12.63
C SER A 444 7.92 3.82 13.51
N GLY A 445 7.64 2.56 13.85
CA GLY A 445 8.53 1.76 14.71
C GLY A 445 9.86 1.34 14.07
N CYS A 446 10.10 1.66 12.79
CA CYS A 446 11.36 1.41 12.08
C CYS A 446 11.54 2.34 10.87
N MET A 447 12.70 2.23 10.20
CA MET A 447 13.11 3.02 9.03
C MET A 447 12.25 2.81 7.75
N ASN A 448 11.34 1.85 7.73
CA ASN A 448 10.50 1.58 6.54
C ASN A 448 9.40 2.62 6.32
N ALA A 449 9.16 3.50 7.30
CA ALA A 449 8.23 4.64 7.20
C ALA A 449 6.79 4.27 6.82
N CYS A 450 6.26 3.17 7.38
CA CYS A 450 4.86 2.76 7.17
C CYS A 450 3.85 3.78 7.69
N GLY A 451 4.17 4.47 8.78
CA GLY A 451 3.42 5.62 9.30
C GLY A 451 3.84 6.95 8.67
N GLN A 452 4.73 6.95 7.66
CA GLN A 452 5.11 8.14 6.89
C GLN A 452 5.84 9.25 7.69
N HIS A 453 6.65 8.90 8.71
CA HIS A 453 7.41 9.88 9.50
C HIS A 453 8.37 10.76 8.69
N ASN A 454 8.92 10.27 7.56
CA ASN A 454 9.88 11.02 6.76
C ASN A 454 9.30 12.24 6.05
N MET A 455 7.98 12.36 5.88
CA MET A 455 7.34 13.53 5.25
C MET A 455 6.65 14.44 6.26
N ALA A 456 6.72 14.13 7.56
CA ALA A 456 6.02 14.90 8.58
C ALA A 456 6.83 16.12 9.02
N HIS A 457 6.11 17.16 9.46
CA HIS A 457 6.72 18.34 10.07
C HIS A 457 7.54 17.90 11.29
N ILE A 458 6.96 17.01 12.09
CA ILE A 458 7.63 16.33 13.21
C ILE A 458 7.46 14.81 13.02
N GLY A 459 8.55 14.13 12.72
CA GLY A 459 8.60 12.69 12.53
C GLY A 459 9.31 11.98 13.68
N PHE A 460 8.80 10.82 14.08
CA PHE A 460 9.49 9.92 15.00
C PHE A 460 9.70 8.55 14.36
N GLN A 461 10.95 8.06 14.40
CA GLN A 461 11.31 6.75 13.87
C GLN A 461 11.88 5.87 15.00
N GLY A 462 11.27 4.72 15.25
CA GLY A 462 11.74 3.71 16.19
C GLY A 462 13.15 3.21 15.84
N MET A 463 13.99 3.18 16.86
CA MET A 463 15.41 2.84 16.85
C MET A 463 15.79 2.16 18.17
N SER A 464 17.06 1.80 18.33
CA SER A 464 17.65 1.46 19.63
C SER A 464 18.89 2.31 19.92
N VAL A 465 19.18 2.46 21.20
CA VAL A 465 20.44 3.03 21.72
C VAL A 465 21.14 2.01 22.60
N ARG A 466 22.44 2.20 22.79
CA ARG A 466 23.28 1.33 23.61
C ARG A 466 24.01 2.19 24.64
N THR A 467 23.95 1.79 25.91
CA THR A 467 24.68 2.46 27.00
C THR A 467 26.17 2.11 26.99
N PRO A 468 27.03 2.83 27.73
CA PRO A 468 28.43 2.47 27.91
C PRO A 468 28.63 1.03 28.45
N GLU A 469 27.71 0.56 29.29
CA GLU A 469 27.67 -0.80 29.86
C GLU A 469 27.12 -1.85 28.88
N LYS A 470 26.90 -1.46 27.62
CA LYS A 470 26.38 -2.29 26.53
C LYS A 470 24.94 -2.77 26.70
N LEU A 471 24.17 -2.16 27.59
CA LEU A 471 22.72 -2.39 27.68
C LEU A 471 22.02 -1.74 26.48
N VAL A 472 20.94 -2.34 25.98
CA VAL A 472 20.18 -1.83 24.83
C VAL A 472 18.82 -1.32 25.29
N ALA A 473 18.48 -0.10 24.90
CA ALA A 473 17.21 0.54 25.21
C ALA A 473 16.47 0.97 23.92
N PRO A 474 15.11 0.98 23.92
CA PRO A 474 14.32 1.52 22.83
C PRO A 474 14.57 3.02 22.68
N ALA A 475 14.60 3.48 21.44
CA ALA A 475 14.92 4.86 21.09
C ALA A 475 14.04 5.38 19.96
N LEU A 476 14.06 6.70 19.80
CA LEU A 476 13.43 7.43 18.71
C LEU A 476 14.49 8.26 18.00
N GLN A 477 14.57 8.14 16.68
CA GLN A 477 15.15 9.18 15.84
C GLN A 477 14.07 10.24 15.63
N VAL A 478 14.35 11.47 16.06
CA VAL A 478 13.55 12.66 15.76
C VAL A 478 13.92 13.15 14.37
N LEU A 479 12.90 13.44 13.56
CA LEU A 479 13.04 14.03 12.23
C LEU A 479 12.20 15.30 12.14
N LEU A 480 12.72 16.35 11.51
CA LEU A 480 12.04 17.64 11.40
C LEU A 480 12.09 18.20 9.98
N GLY A 481 11.08 18.99 9.62
CA GLY A 481 11.06 19.76 8.37
C GLY A 481 10.55 18.98 7.15
N GLY A 482 9.80 17.89 7.32
CA GLY A 482 9.07 17.26 6.21
C GLY A 482 7.70 17.91 6.01
N GLY A 483 7.17 17.86 4.79
CA GLY A 483 5.84 18.43 4.52
C GLY A 483 5.27 18.03 3.17
N VAL A 484 4.00 18.38 2.97
CA VAL A 484 3.30 18.31 1.67
C VAL A 484 3.21 19.74 1.18
N LEU A 485 3.71 20.03 -0.03
CA LEU A 485 3.72 21.37 -0.59
C LEU A 485 2.60 21.59 -1.63
N GLY A 486 1.91 20.51 -2.00
CA GLY A 486 0.84 20.51 -2.99
C GLY A 486 1.34 20.23 -4.40
N ASN A 487 0.41 19.90 -5.29
CA ASN A 487 0.59 19.75 -6.73
C ASN A 487 1.71 18.78 -7.14
N GLY A 488 1.92 17.73 -6.33
CA GLY A 488 2.96 16.72 -6.56
C GLY A 488 4.32 17.09 -5.97
N ASP A 489 4.41 18.20 -5.24
CA ASP A 489 5.60 18.61 -4.51
C ASP A 489 5.49 18.28 -3.01
N GLY A 490 6.63 17.96 -2.43
CA GLY A 490 6.74 17.62 -1.02
C GLY A 490 8.16 17.79 -0.52
N ARG A 491 8.34 17.55 0.77
CA ARG A 491 9.64 17.64 1.45
C ARG A 491 9.83 16.48 2.40
N PHE A 492 11.05 15.94 2.42
CA PHE A 492 11.45 14.96 3.43
C PHE A 492 12.18 15.64 4.60
N ALA A 493 11.85 15.18 5.80
CA ALA A 493 12.42 15.64 7.05
C ALA A 493 13.88 15.20 7.22
N ASP A 494 14.68 16.06 7.84
CA ASP A 494 16.04 15.75 8.24
C ASP A 494 16.06 14.87 9.47
N LYS A 495 17.01 13.93 9.54
CA LYS A 495 17.27 13.16 10.76
C LYS A 495 18.04 14.03 11.74
N VAL A 496 17.34 14.64 12.70
CA VAL A 496 17.94 15.58 13.66
C VAL A 496 18.75 14.84 14.70
N ILE A 497 18.12 14.09 15.60
CA ILE A 497 18.82 13.45 16.72
C ILE A 497 18.13 12.16 17.16
N LYS A 498 18.89 11.25 17.77
CA LYS A 498 18.38 10.03 18.38
C LYS A 498 18.35 10.17 19.90
N ILE A 499 17.22 9.81 20.51
CA ILE A 499 16.96 9.93 21.94
C ILE A 499 16.35 8.62 22.49
N PRO A 500 16.55 8.29 23.78
CA PRO A 500 15.78 7.24 24.45
C PRO A 500 14.26 7.45 24.28
N SER A 501 13.51 6.37 24.08
CA SER A 501 12.09 6.44 23.69
C SER A 501 11.22 7.13 24.75
N LYS A 502 11.54 6.96 26.03
CA LYS A 502 10.82 7.62 27.13
C LYS A 502 10.96 9.14 27.15
N ARG A 503 11.94 9.70 26.45
CA ARG A 503 12.15 11.15 26.31
C ARG A 503 11.42 11.77 25.11
N GLY A 504 10.72 10.96 24.31
CA GLY A 504 9.88 11.44 23.20
C GLY A 504 8.91 12.57 23.59
N PRO A 505 8.12 12.43 24.68
CA PRO A 505 7.24 13.50 25.16
C PRO A 505 7.98 14.81 25.48
N GLN A 506 9.15 14.72 26.11
CA GLN A 506 9.97 15.91 26.42
C GLN A 506 10.53 16.56 25.15
N ALA A 507 10.94 15.76 24.16
CA ALA A 507 11.38 16.29 22.87
C ALA A 507 10.25 17.01 22.13
N LEU A 508 9.03 16.45 22.12
CA LEU A 508 7.87 17.10 21.52
C LEU A 508 7.59 18.46 22.18
N ARG A 509 7.54 18.50 23.52
CA ARG A 509 7.37 19.76 24.27
C ARG A 509 8.42 20.79 23.89
N ALA A 510 9.70 20.40 23.95
CA ALA A 510 10.80 21.29 23.63
C ALA A 510 10.72 21.88 22.22
N ILE A 511 10.28 21.09 21.23
CA ILE A 511 10.10 21.56 19.85
C ILE A 511 8.92 22.54 19.74
N LEU A 512 7.77 22.20 20.33
CA LEU A 512 6.57 23.03 20.24
C LEU A 512 6.72 24.34 21.03
N ASP A 513 7.31 24.29 22.23
CA ASP A 513 7.57 25.46 23.06
C ASP A 513 8.55 26.42 22.38
N ASP A 514 9.60 25.88 21.76
CA ASP A 514 10.56 26.66 20.98
C ASP A 514 9.91 27.32 19.77
N PHE A 515 9.12 26.56 18.99
CA PHE A 515 8.36 27.11 17.86
C PHE A 515 7.41 28.22 18.32
N LYS A 516 6.61 27.97 19.36
CA LYS A 516 5.66 28.95 19.91
C LYS A 516 6.34 30.22 20.41
N ALA A 517 7.50 30.10 21.04
CA ALA A 517 8.23 31.24 21.58
C ALA A 517 8.94 32.07 20.51
N ASN A 518 9.41 31.44 19.44
CA ASN A 518 10.41 32.03 18.54
C ASN A 518 9.98 32.19 17.08
N ALA A 519 8.88 31.58 16.63
CA ALA A 519 8.48 31.61 15.21
C ALA A 519 7.78 32.90 14.76
N GLY A 520 7.26 33.70 15.72
CA GLY A 520 6.45 34.87 15.39
C GLY A 520 5.21 34.47 14.59
N ASN A 521 5.15 34.89 13.31
CA ASN A 521 4.05 34.58 12.40
C ASN A 521 4.42 33.56 11.31
N GLN A 522 5.59 32.93 11.40
CA GLN A 522 6.03 31.93 10.42
C GLN A 522 5.29 30.61 10.63
N ASP A 523 5.01 29.89 9.54
CA ASP A 523 4.66 28.48 9.62
C ASP A 523 5.87 27.63 10.09
N PHE A 524 5.62 26.38 10.46
CA PHE A 524 6.65 25.49 11.00
C PHE A 524 7.80 25.20 10.01
N LEU A 525 7.51 25.07 8.71
CA LEU A 525 8.54 24.77 7.71
C LEU A 525 9.44 25.98 7.48
N SER A 526 8.84 27.16 7.34
CA SER A 526 9.54 28.44 7.21
C SER A 526 10.43 28.71 8.43
N TYR A 527 9.92 28.45 9.64
CA TYR A 527 10.71 28.55 10.87
C TYR A 527 11.87 27.54 10.90
N TYR A 528 11.62 26.29 10.51
CA TYR A 528 12.65 25.26 10.43
C TYR A 528 13.74 25.61 9.42
N ASP A 529 13.38 26.22 8.29
CA ASP A 529 14.34 26.68 7.26
C ASP A 529 15.21 27.82 7.74
N GLU A 530 14.66 28.75 8.53
CA GLU A 530 15.43 29.84 9.13
C GLU A 530 16.47 29.32 10.13
N LYS A 531 16.08 28.38 11.02
CA LYS A 531 16.95 27.87 12.09
C LYS A 531 17.91 26.77 11.62
N GLY A 532 17.45 25.91 10.73
CA GLY A 532 18.16 24.75 10.21
C GLY A 532 18.34 23.60 11.20
N GLN A 533 18.69 22.43 10.66
CA GLN A 533 18.85 21.17 11.41
C GLN A 533 19.76 21.29 12.65
N ARG A 534 20.85 22.07 12.54
CA ARG A 534 21.87 22.15 13.59
C ARG A 534 21.35 22.81 14.87
N TYR A 535 20.50 23.83 14.73
CA TYR A 535 19.85 24.49 15.85
C TYR A 535 19.04 23.48 16.69
N PHE A 536 18.20 22.69 16.03
CA PHE A 536 17.40 21.66 16.69
C PHE A 536 18.24 20.52 17.29
N TYR A 537 19.32 20.15 16.60
CA TYR A 537 20.27 19.16 17.14
C TYR A 537 20.88 19.63 18.46
N ASP A 538 21.37 20.87 18.52
CA ASP A 538 22.11 21.37 19.66
C ASP A 538 21.23 21.51 20.92
N PHE A 539 19.97 21.95 20.78
CA PHE A 539 19.08 22.05 21.94
C PHE A 539 18.46 20.71 22.39
N LEU A 540 18.24 19.75 21.47
CA LEU A 540 17.75 18.42 21.84
C LEU A 540 18.86 17.49 22.35
N LYS A 541 20.14 17.89 22.17
CA LYS A 541 21.32 17.11 22.58
C LYS A 541 21.27 16.59 24.02
N PRO A 542 20.85 17.37 25.04
CA PRO A 542 20.74 16.87 26.42
C PRO A 542 19.82 15.65 26.54
N LEU A 543 18.79 15.52 25.68
CA LEU A 543 17.88 14.38 25.69
C LEU A 543 18.50 13.11 25.11
N SER A 544 19.66 13.19 24.43
CA SER A 544 20.31 12.04 23.79
C SER A 544 21.25 11.25 24.71
N GLU A 545 21.48 11.72 25.93
CA GLU A 545 22.37 11.08 26.91
C GLU A 545 21.92 9.65 27.25
N THR A 546 22.88 8.74 27.45
CA THR A 546 22.61 7.30 27.68
C THR A 546 23.31 6.74 28.92
N ASP A 547 24.04 7.58 29.64
CA ASP A 547 24.74 7.28 30.90
C ASP A 547 23.83 7.46 32.14
N ASN A 548 22.69 8.14 31.99
CA ASN A 548 21.72 8.44 33.03
C ASN A 548 20.36 7.75 32.82
N LEU A 549 20.34 6.59 32.15
CA LEU A 549 19.10 5.82 31.96
C LEU A 549 18.68 5.10 33.24
N VAL A 550 17.37 5.09 33.51
CA VAL A 550 16.74 4.38 34.62
C VAL A 550 16.09 3.07 34.14
N GLU A 551 15.65 2.20 35.05
CA GLU A 551 15.11 0.89 34.69
C GLU A 551 13.92 0.97 33.70
N SER A 552 13.05 1.98 33.85
CA SER A 552 11.92 2.19 32.94
C SER A 552 12.32 2.57 31.51
N ASP A 553 13.55 3.08 31.28
CA ASP A 553 14.06 3.38 29.95
C ASP A 553 14.37 2.12 29.16
N PHE A 554 14.56 0.99 29.84
CA PHE A 554 14.79 -0.32 29.22
C PHE A 554 13.49 -1.10 28.99
N VAL A 555 12.34 -0.44 29.08
CA VAL A 555 11.01 -1.01 28.80
C VAL A 555 10.36 -0.18 27.71
N ASP A 556 9.90 -0.82 26.64
CA ASP A 556 9.25 -0.10 25.54
C ASP A 556 7.88 0.46 25.98
N TRP A 557 7.33 1.40 25.23
CA TRP A 557 5.98 1.91 25.54
C TRP A 557 4.94 0.79 25.36
N GLY A 558 3.96 0.73 26.29
CA GLY A 558 2.88 -0.25 26.26
C GLY A 558 3.27 -1.69 26.63
N ASN A 559 4.49 -1.91 27.14
CA ASN A 559 4.99 -3.21 27.56
C ASN A 559 5.42 -3.19 29.03
N ASP A 560 5.45 -4.38 29.65
CA ASP A 560 5.90 -4.58 31.04
C ASP A 560 7.23 -5.37 31.12
N GLU A 561 7.68 -5.92 29.99
CA GLU A 561 8.91 -6.70 29.91
C GLU A 561 10.12 -5.84 29.49
N LYS A 562 11.32 -6.30 29.88
CA LYS A 562 12.57 -5.66 29.44
C LYS A 562 12.69 -5.73 27.92
N TYR A 563 13.08 -4.62 27.33
CA TYR A 563 13.27 -4.47 25.91
C TYR A 563 14.34 -5.42 25.38
N ILE A 564 13.97 -6.20 24.37
CA ILE A 564 14.88 -7.02 23.59
C ILE A 564 14.78 -6.57 22.14
N GLN A 565 15.93 -6.20 21.57
CA GLN A 565 15.99 -5.84 20.16
C GLN A 565 15.88 -7.10 19.29
N GLU A 566 14.66 -7.51 18.99
CA GLU A 566 14.37 -8.59 18.04
C GLU A 566 13.78 -8.00 16.77
N VAL A 567 14.61 -7.89 15.75
CA VAL A 567 14.16 -7.51 14.40
C VAL A 567 14.12 -8.78 13.58
N GLY A 568 12.91 -9.30 13.35
CA GLY A 568 12.67 -10.44 12.48
C GLY A 568 12.89 -10.10 11.00
N VAL A 569 12.76 -11.10 10.15
CA VAL A 569 12.80 -10.91 8.70
C VAL A 569 11.41 -10.48 8.23
N GLY A 570 11.28 -9.27 7.70
CA GLY A 570 10.01 -8.82 7.17
C GLY A 570 9.63 -9.65 5.95
N GLU A 571 8.51 -10.37 5.99
CA GLU A 571 8.18 -11.45 5.04
C GLU A 571 8.18 -11.12 3.57
N CYS A 572 7.97 -9.85 3.20
CA CYS A 572 8.22 -9.51 1.83
C CYS A 572 9.71 -9.76 1.43
N ALA A 573 10.65 -10.00 2.35
CA ALA A 573 12.10 -10.14 2.17
C ALA A 573 12.51 -11.60 1.91
N GLY A 574 12.77 -11.86 0.62
CA GLY A 574 13.37 -13.06 0.06
C GLY A 574 14.78 -13.36 0.54
N VAL A 575 15.07 -14.63 0.76
CA VAL A 575 16.41 -15.23 0.75
C VAL A 575 16.32 -16.36 -0.26
N VAL A 576 17.19 -16.32 -1.27
CA VAL A 576 17.27 -17.27 -2.39
C VAL A 576 17.70 -18.65 -1.88
N ILE A 577 17.09 -19.76 -2.33
CA ILE A 577 17.76 -21.06 -2.58
C ILE A 577 16.88 -22.03 -3.41
N ASP A 578 17.60 -22.91 -4.12
CA ASP A 578 17.25 -24.01 -5.05
C ASP A 578 16.08 -23.78 -6.01
N LEU A 579 16.37 -22.91 -7.00
CA LEU A 579 15.40 -22.33 -7.91
C LEU A 579 15.04 -23.22 -9.10
N VAL A 580 15.89 -24.16 -9.51
CA VAL A 580 15.82 -24.68 -10.89
C VAL A 580 14.55 -25.51 -11.13
N GLN A 581 14.30 -26.54 -10.32
CA GLN A 581 13.12 -27.39 -10.50
C GLN A 581 11.82 -26.62 -10.25
N THR A 582 11.83 -25.71 -9.27
CA THR A 582 10.69 -24.84 -8.97
C THR A 582 10.35 -23.94 -10.16
N LEU A 583 11.35 -23.31 -10.77
CA LEU A 583 11.16 -22.45 -11.94
C LEU A 583 10.64 -23.23 -13.16
N LEU A 584 11.08 -24.47 -13.36
CA LEU A 584 10.56 -25.33 -14.44
C LEU A 584 9.08 -25.66 -14.21
N LEU A 585 8.70 -25.98 -12.98
CA LEU A 585 7.28 -26.20 -12.65
C LEU A 585 6.46 -24.92 -12.87
N GLU A 586 6.99 -23.75 -12.48
CA GLU A 586 6.33 -22.46 -12.71
C GLU A 586 6.23 -22.10 -14.19
N ALA A 587 7.25 -22.39 -15.00
CA ALA A 587 7.20 -22.19 -16.44
C ALA A 587 6.05 -23.02 -17.05
N LYS A 588 5.93 -24.30 -16.65
CA LYS A 588 4.83 -25.17 -17.08
C LYS A 588 3.46 -24.69 -16.60
N GLU A 589 3.36 -24.23 -15.36
CA GLU A 589 2.13 -23.66 -14.79
C GLU A 589 1.70 -22.41 -15.58
N LYS A 590 2.65 -21.52 -15.91
CA LYS A 590 2.40 -20.34 -16.75
C LYS A 590 1.97 -20.70 -18.17
N LEU A 591 2.53 -21.75 -18.75
CA LEU A 591 2.10 -22.22 -20.07
C LEU A 591 0.67 -22.78 -20.07
N GLY A 592 0.29 -23.48 -18.99
CA GLY A 592 -1.10 -23.87 -18.75
C GLY A 592 -2.04 -22.65 -18.67
N ASN A 593 -1.65 -21.63 -17.90
CA ASN A 593 -2.41 -20.38 -17.81
C ASN A 593 -2.52 -19.66 -19.16
N ALA A 594 -1.49 -19.73 -20.01
CA ALA A 594 -1.53 -19.16 -21.36
C ALA A 594 -2.60 -19.83 -22.22
N ILE A 595 -2.66 -21.17 -22.19
CA ILE A 595 -3.67 -21.97 -22.92
C ILE A 595 -5.08 -21.65 -22.40
N GLU A 596 -5.28 -21.61 -21.07
CA GLU A 596 -6.58 -21.25 -20.48
C GLU A 596 -7.02 -19.83 -20.90
N ALA A 597 -6.11 -18.85 -20.88
CA ALA A 597 -6.40 -17.48 -21.31
C ALA A 597 -6.73 -17.40 -22.81
N PHE A 598 -6.04 -18.19 -23.63
CA PHE A 598 -6.33 -18.31 -25.06
C PHE A 598 -7.73 -18.88 -25.30
N GLU A 599 -8.09 -19.98 -24.65
CA GLU A 599 -9.44 -20.58 -24.72
C GLU A 599 -10.52 -19.59 -24.26
N GLY A 600 -10.21 -18.77 -23.26
CA GLY A 600 -11.04 -17.67 -22.77
C GLY A 600 -11.09 -16.43 -23.67
N LYS A 601 -10.37 -16.42 -24.81
CA LYS A 601 -10.23 -15.28 -25.74
C LYS A 601 -9.54 -14.04 -25.17
N ASN A 602 -8.76 -14.21 -24.09
CA ASN A 602 -7.96 -13.17 -23.48
C ASN A 602 -6.54 -13.20 -24.08
N TRP A 603 -6.41 -12.77 -25.33
CA TRP A 603 -5.17 -12.90 -26.11
C TRP A 603 -3.96 -12.24 -25.45
N ALA A 604 -4.14 -11.05 -24.88
CA ALA A 604 -3.07 -10.33 -24.20
C ALA A 604 -2.55 -11.05 -22.95
N ASP A 605 -3.46 -11.63 -22.15
CA ASP A 605 -3.10 -12.40 -20.97
C ASP A 605 -2.39 -13.69 -21.36
N SER A 606 -2.90 -14.37 -22.40
CA SER A 606 -2.27 -15.54 -23.01
C SER A 606 -0.82 -15.24 -23.41
N ILE A 607 -0.62 -14.17 -24.18
CA ILE A 607 0.71 -13.74 -24.65
C ILE A 607 1.65 -13.43 -23.47
N TYR A 608 1.16 -12.75 -22.44
CA TYR A 608 1.99 -12.45 -21.27
C TYR A 608 2.37 -13.73 -20.49
N HIS A 609 1.42 -14.66 -20.29
CA HIS A 609 1.70 -15.94 -19.66
C HIS A 609 2.72 -16.77 -20.44
N THR A 610 2.63 -16.76 -21.78
CA THR A 610 3.63 -17.36 -22.68
C THR A 610 5.01 -16.74 -22.49
N TYR A 611 5.10 -15.40 -22.50
CA TYR A 611 6.34 -14.67 -22.21
C TYR A 611 6.93 -15.06 -20.85
N ALA A 612 6.10 -15.08 -19.81
CA ALA A 612 6.55 -15.40 -18.46
C ALA A 612 7.01 -16.86 -18.32
N SER A 613 6.43 -17.78 -19.09
CA SER A 613 6.89 -19.18 -19.20
C SER A 613 8.30 -19.26 -19.81
N LEU A 614 8.53 -18.61 -20.95
CA LEU A 614 9.83 -18.55 -21.62
C LEU A 614 10.93 -18.03 -20.67
N VAL A 615 10.66 -16.89 -20.01
CA VAL A 615 11.62 -16.27 -19.08
C VAL A 615 11.91 -17.18 -17.88
N ASN A 616 10.89 -17.84 -17.31
CA ASN A 616 11.11 -18.77 -16.19
C ASN A 616 11.92 -20.00 -16.62
N GLY A 617 11.65 -20.56 -17.80
CA GLY A 617 12.42 -21.66 -18.37
C GLY A 617 13.89 -21.29 -18.58
N ALA A 618 14.15 -20.15 -19.21
CA ALA A 618 15.51 -19.63 -19.40
C ALA A 618 16.24 -19.38 -18.07
N LYS A 619 15.55 -18.76 -17.10
CA LYS A 619 16.09 -18.50 -15.76
C LYS A 619 16.48 -19.80 -15.06
N ALA A 620 15.67 -20.85 -15.17
CA ALA A 620 15.95 -22.14 -14.56
C ALA A 620 17.29 -22.70 -15.05
N ILE A 621 17.50 -22.67 -16.37
CA ILE A 621 18.71 -23.20 -17.00
C ILE A 621 19.95 -22.34 -16.74
N LEU A 622 19.81 -21.01 -16.77
CA LEU A 622 20.91 -20.11 -16.39
C LEU A 622 21.38 -20.34 -14.95
N LEU A 623 20.44 -20.58 -14.03
CA LEU A 623 20.77 -20.85 -12.64
C LEU A 623 21.40 -22.23 -12.44
N SER A 624 21.05 -23.24 -13.25
CA SER A 624 21.78 -24.52 -13.21
C SER A 624 23.25 -24.39 -13.60
N GLU A 625 23.60 -23.37 -14.38
CA GLU A 625 24.99 -23.03 -14.74
C GLU A 625 25.60 -21.92 -13.85
N ASN A 626 24.97 -21.61 -12.71
CA ASN A 626 25.41 -20.55 -11.79
C ASN A 626 25.50 -19.14 -12.42
N VAL A 627 24.79 -18.88 -13.52
CA VAL A 627 24.71 -17.56 -14.13
C VAL A 627 23.77 -16.67 -13.29
N LYS A 628 24.26 -15.49 -12.93
CA LYS A 628 23.49 -14.53 -12.12
C LYS A 628 22.37 -13.93 -12.96
N THR A 629 21.16 -13.90 -12.39
CA THR A 629 19.97 -13.31 -12.99
C THR A 629 19.40 -12.24 -12.07
N ASN A 630 19.19 -11.02 -12.58
CA ASN A 630 18.70 -9.90 -11.76
C ASN A 630 17.40 -9.25 -12.27
N THR A 631 17.17 -9.21 -13.58
CA THR A 631 15.96 -8.68 -14.24
C THR A 631 15.50 -9.66 -15.32
N GLN A 632 14.26 -9.53 -15.82
CA GLN A 632 13.80 -10.37 -16.93
C GLN A 632 14.60 -10.06 -18.21
N ALA A 633 14.87 -8.78 -18.49
CA ALA A 633 15.73 -8.38 -19.61
C ALA A 633 17.15 -8.98 -19.54
N ASN A 634 17.74 -9.04 -18.33
CA ASN A 634 19.05 -9.66 -18.13
C ASN A 634 19.01 -11.18 -18.32
N ILE A 635 17.93 -11.85 -17.89
CA ILE A 635 17.74 -13.29 -18.14
C ILE A 635 17.76 -13.57 -19.64
N ILE A 636 17.02 -12.78 -20.41
CA ILE A 636 16.93 -12.94 -21.88
C ILE A 636 18.31 -12.76 -22.51
N ALA A 637 19.01 -11.66 -22.18
CA ALA A 637 20.34 -11.38 -22.73
C ALA A 637 21.40 -12.42 -22.33
N GLU A 638 21.40 -12.88 -21.07
CA GLU A 638 22.35 -13.90 -20.61
C GLU A 638 22.05 -15.29 -21.19
N PHE A 639 20.79 -15.61 -21.50
CA PHE A 639 20.44 -16.86 -22.16
C PHE A 639 21.06 -16.95 -23.56
N ASP A 640 20.91 -15.91 -24.38
CA ASP A 640 21.55 -15.85 -25.71
C ASP A 640 23.08 -15.93 -25.61
N LYS A 641 23.65 -15.17 -24.68
CA LYS A 641 25.11 -15.15 -24.46
C LYS A 641 25.66 -16.50 -24.01
N THR A 642 24.89 -17.27 -23.24
CA THR A 642 25.36 -18.54 -22.66
C THR A 642 25.03 -19.74 -23.54
N PHE A 643 23.84 -19.75 -24.17
CA PHE A 643 23.27 -20.91 -24.86
C PHE A 643 22.88 -20.67 -26.33
N GLY A 644 23.15 -19.49 -26.90
CA GLY A 644 22.75 -19.17 -28.28
C GLY A 644 23.29 -20.13 -29.36
N GLU A 645 24.39 -20.83 -29.07
CA GLU A 645 24.98 -21.85 -29.94
C GLU A 645 24.87 -23.29 -29.39
N ASP A 646 24.10 -23.50 -28.32
CA ASP A 646 23.91 -24.82 -27.72
C ASP A 646 23.08 -25.73 -28.65
N ALA A 647 23.53 -26.96 -28.87
CA ALA A 647 22.91 -27.86 -29.84
C ALA A 647 21.47 -28.29 -29.47
N VAL A 648 21.08 -28.20 -28.20
CA VAL A 648 19.77 -28.61 -27.69
C VAL A 648 18.88 -27.39 -27.44
N LEU A 649 19.45 -26.31 -26.90
CA LEU A 649 18.70 -25.13 -26.46
C LEU A 649 18.60 -24.02 -27.52
N LYS A 650 19.38 -24.09 -28.60
CA LYS A 650 19.29 -23.14 -29.72
C LYS A 650 17.88 -23.10 -30.29
N VAL A 651 17.37 -21.89 -30.49
CA VAL A 651 16.11 -21.59 -31.19
C VAL A 651 16.40 -21.16 -32.64
N GLU A 652 15.39 -21.12 -33.50
CA GLU A 652 15.60 -20.79 -34.93
C GLU A 652 16.11 -19.36 -35.13
N THR A 653 15.64 -18.42 -34.31
CA THR A 653 16.16 -17.05 -34.16
C THR A 653 17.03 -16.94 -32.91
N SER A 654 17.39 -15.72 -32.45
CA SER A 654 17.87 -15.56 -31.07
C SER A 654 16.72 -15.76 -30.07
N PHE A 655 17.05 -16.11 -28.83
CA PHE A 655 16.08 -16.20 -27.74
C PHE A 655 15.47 -14.83 -27.44
N ALA A 656 16.25 -13.75 -27.52
CA ALA A 656 15.74 -12.39 -27.42
C ALA A 656 14.71 -12.09 -28.52
N ASP A 657 14.96 -12.45 -29.77
CA ASP A 657 14.00 -12.23 -30.86
C ASP A 657 12.71 -13.00 -30.61
N LEU A 658 12.80 -14.27 -30.16
CA LEU A 658 11.65 -15.09 -29.80
C LEU A 658 10.84 -14.43 -28.68
N VAL A 659 11.49 -14.04 -27.58
CA VAL A 659 10.81 -13.50 -26.40
C VAL A 659 10.24 -12.10 -26.66
N TYR A 660 10.95 -11.25 -27.41
CA TYR A 660 10.53 -9.87 -27.69
C TYR A 660 9.53 -9.74 -28.84
N GLN A 661 9.07 -10.84 -29.43
CA GLN A 661 7.85 -10.83 -30.25
C GLN A 661 6.66 -10.18 -29.51
N ILE A 662 6.61 -10.28 -28.17
CA ILE A 662 5.58 -9.62 -27.34
C ILE A 662 5.57 -8.09 -27.49
N GLN A 663 6.71 -7.45 -27.73
CA GLN A 663 6.81 -6.00 -27.96
C GLN A 663 6.46 -5.63 -29.40
N ASN A 664 6.75 -6.54 -30.32
CA ASN A 664 6.72 -6.30 -31.75
C ASN A 664 5.39 -6.62 -32.41
N ASN A 665 4.43 -7.20 -31.68
CA ASN A 665 3.14 -7.61 -32.21
C ASN A 665 1.98 -7.06 -31.37
N GLU A 666 0.85 -6.84 -32.04
CA GLU A 666 -0.41 -6.59 -31.34
C GLU A 666 -0.98 -7.90 -30.78
N PRO A 667 -1.74 -7.86 -29.68
CA PRO A 667 -2.27 -9.07 -29.06
C PRO A 667 -3.46 -9.65 -29.84
N THR A 668 -3.18 -10.31 -30.96
CA THR A 668 -4.19 -11.01 -31.78
C THR A 668 -4.25 -12.50 -31.46
N GLN A 669 -5.32 -13.17 -31.91
CA GLN A 669 -5.48 -14.62 -31.76
C GLN A 669 -4.34 -15.37 -32.47
N GLU A 670 -4.00 -14.97 -33.70
CA GLU A 670 -2.97 -15.63 -34.51
C GLU A 670 -1.60 -15.55 -33.85
N PHE A 671 -1.26 -14.38 -33.31
CA PHE A 671 -0.01 -14.21 -32.59
C PHE A 671 0.02 -15.02 -31.29
N ALA A 672 -1.07 -15.01 -30.50
CA ALA A 672 -1.14 -15.77 -29.27
C ALA A 672 -0.96 -17.29 -29.50
N GLU A 673 -1.61 -17.84 -30.53
CA GLU A 673 -1.51 -19.26 -30.91
C GLU A 673 -0.08 -19.63 -31.32
N ALA A 674 0.52 -18.86 -32.23
CA ALA A 674 1.89 -19.08 -32.69
C ALA A 674 2.88 -19.00 -31.52
N TYR A 675 2.74 -18.00 -30.65
CA TYR A 675 3.66 -17.78 -29.55
C TYR A 675 3.56 -18.89 -28.48
N ILE A 676 2.36 -19.41 -28.22
CA ILE A 676 2.18 -20.60 -27.36
C ILE A 676 2.92 -21.81 -27.94
N ALA A 677 2.83 -22.03 -29.25
CA ALA A 677 3.50 -23.16 -29.91
C ALA A 677 5.04 -23.05 -29.75
N ASP A 678 5.60 -21.86 -29.96
CA ASP A 678 7.02 -21.61 -29.76
C ASP A 678 7.46 -21.84 -28.31
N ALA A 679 6.66 -21.39 -27.34
CA ALA A 679 6.97 -21.59 -25.93
C ALA A 679 6.87 -23.05 -25.47
N ASN A 680 5.92 -23.83 -26.01
CA ASN A 680 5.88 -25.28 -25.78
C ASN A 680 7.14 -25.95 -26.33
N ALA A 681 7.52 -25.64 -27.57
CA ALA A 681 8.72 -26.19 -28.18
C ALA A 681 10.00 -25.83 -27.39
N PHE A 682 10.10 -24.60 -26.90
CA PHE A 682 11.19 -24.17 -26.03
C PHE A 682 11.19 -24.90 -24.68
N PHE A 683 10.03 -25.02 -24.03
CA PHE A 683 9.90 -25.71 -22.75
C PHE A 683 10.34 -27.17 -22.85
N ASP A 684 9.94 -27.88 -23.90
CA ASP A 684 10.34 -29.27 -24.13
C ASP A 684 11.86 -29.42 -24.28
N ARG A 685 12.53 -28.48 -24.96
CA ARG A 685 14.00 -28.44 -25.07
C ARG A 685 14.65 -28.21 -23.71
N VAL A 686 14.13 -27.26 -22.93
CA VAL A 686 14.60 -26.93 -21.57
C VAL A 686 14.45 -28.11 -20.61
N ASP A 687 13.29 -28.79 -20.61
CA ASP A 687 13.03 -29.95 -19.76
C ASP A 687 13.93 -31.15 -20.14
N ALA A 688 14.10 -31.41 -21.45
CA ALA A 688 15.01 -32.44 -21.94
C ALA A 688 16.47 -32.16 -21.56
N PHE A 689 16.93 -30.92 -21.72
CA PHE A 689 18.27 -30.49 -21.32
C PHE A 689 18.51 -30.71 -19.82
N ARG A 690 17.56 -30.30 -18.97
CA ARG A 690 17.70 -30.48 -17.51
C ARG A 690 17.70 -31.95 -17.11
N LYS A 691 16.85 -32.79 -17.71
CA LYS A 691 16.85 -34.24 -17.47
C LYS A 691 18.20 -34.87 -17.81
N ASN A 692 18.81 -34.48 -18.92
CA ASN A 692 20.15 -34.94 -19.30
C ASN A 692 21.22 -34.48 -18.30
N GLN A 693 21.20 -33.21 -17.86
CA GLN A 693 22.11 -32.73 -16.83
C GLN A 693 22.04 -33.53 -15.53
N LEU A 694 20.83 -33.85 -15.07
CA LEU A 694 20.62 -34.64 -13.85
C LEU A 694 21.00 -36.12 -14.02
N ALA A 695 20.87 -36.66 -15.23
CA ALA A 695 21.29 -38.03 -15.55
C ALA A 695 22.82 -38.17 -15.58
N HIS A 696 23.57 -37.09 -15.88
CA HIS A 696 25.03 -37.07 -15.88
C HIS A 696 25.66 -36.60 -14.55
N ALA A 697 24.86 -36.06 -13.63
CA ALA A 697 25.29 -35.63 -12.29
C ALA A 697 25.18 -36.75 -11.23
N ASN A 698 24.45 -37.83 -11.54
CA ASN A 698 24.42 -39.08 -10.77
C ASN A 698 25.35 -40.11 -11.42
#